data_AF-Q6KIK2-F1
#
_entry.id   AF-Q6KIK2-F1
#
_cell.length_a   1.000
_cell.length_b   1.000
_cell.length_c   1.000
_cell.angle_alpha   90.00
_cell.angle_beta   90.00
_cell.angle_gamma   90.00
#
_symmetry.space_group_name_H-M   'P 1'
#
loop_
_entity.id
_entity.type
_entity.pdbx_description
1 polymer ?
#
loop_
_entity_poly.entity_id
_entity_poly.type
_entity_poly.pdbx_seq_one_letter_code
_entity_poly.pdbx_strand_id
1 'polypeptide(L)'
;MEFNTFEKETFIKSLKTRTIFPFYIKNVNEKFFSNLNNHQNKIFLKKILPRIENELENEELQAIKTIENLAKPEKILRMINLALKKVAALTGTRNTELFQKIGKDEFNEPLFIRIKANHNDLEILGDKHEDSRFSYAININRDNYLFPFIEQIQLAFYLDHETNRISGGFSLNVGNDETDLDFKESVDKVYFYSIMKKFWTAQLYPLTLDNILNIVYDINGTKSTNKSNSKFSNTNTKKSSQGYSKDWAKVINFEQVSLEELQDNWRKFIDKKFLKYKSFSNEERKFYEDQAFYMMMITSLVMLYLLQEINTYFTSEKPELILGLLNKPARLTDNKDQNYQEDFNALTSYIYKNFYLNEKNSKNIRIKKIDRAKELVDFLTDYSQANTSDISLSDLVSSFEILPNTKIQMLDRKSILEDLNFKAFFLLIAFPELYSISPNNSTLIEYRQLLNSLDSSQNMSFSNSIIENLDDYITEINYDYASFVTTNSIVILKNNDPVSVDVQNNKILVVKDENRRVYNNYFWSVIYLQSKISEKNHIEFEINRILNSDIKYKSFIFKEAIQNLDDLQFDWYDHFYGLPIKNIIQKMDNENNLKNSIDILSSKIKKENEEIKRTTERNYITLAFVIAVLIGFFDFISMVFTILPNTLKSVSDPYIYTFIGIGTFIFSILISIFALTMGKRLTNKRKAIEYEKKQNL
;
A
#
# COMPACT_ATOMS: atom_id res chain seq x y z
N MET A 1 -11.87 -13.05 -40.09
CA MET A 1 -11.35 -14.37 -39.72
C MET A 1 -12.24 -14.85 -38.60
N GLU A 2 -13.18 -15.75 -38.92
CA GLU A 2 -14.10 -16.32 -37.94
C GLU A 2 -13.35 -17.40 -37.16
N PHE A 3 -13.28 -17.23 -35.84
CA PHE A 3 -12.74 -18.19 -34.89
C PHE A 3 -13.78 -19.30 -34.69
N ASN A 4 -13.48 -20.53 -35.12
CA ASN A 4 -14.45 -21.62 -35.24
C ASN A 4 -14.20 -22.83 -34.32
N THR A 5 -13.56 -22.65 -33.15
CA THR A 5 -13.27 -23.78 -32.23
C THR A 5 -13.73 -23.59 -30.79
N PHE A 6 -14.44 -22.50 -30.46
CA PHE A 6 -15.08 -22.36 -29.15
C PHE A 6 -16.60 -22.46 -29.34
N GLU A 7 -17.19 -23.58 -28.91
CA GLU A 7 -18.64 -23.74 -28.94
C GLU A 7 -19.33 -22.65 -28.12
N LYS A 8 -20.49 -22.16 -28.60
CA LYS A 8 -21.34 -21.17 -27.92
C LYS A 8 -22.12 -21.75 -26.73
N GLU A 9 -21.59 -22.79 -26.10
CA GLU A 9 -22.22 -23.37 -24.91
C GLU A 9 -21.77 -22.60 -23.67
N THR A 10 -22.68 -22.46 -22.71
CA THR A 10 -22.39 -21.82 -21.42
C THR A 10 -21.21 -22.53 -20.75
N PHE A 11 -20.12 -21.80 -20.53
CA PHE A 11 -18.86 -22.30 -19.99
C PHE A 11 -18.76 -22.05 -18.48
N ILE A 12 -19.06 -20.83 -18.04
CA ILE A 12 -19.04 -20.40 -16.65
C ILE A 12 -20.42 -19.88 -16.26
N LYS A 13 -20.97 -20.37 -15.15
CA LYS A 13 -22.26 -19.91 -14.59
C LYS A 13 -22.11 -18.60 -13.81
N SER A 14 -20.98 -18.39 -13.16
CA SER A 14 -20.67 -17.13 -12.47
C SER A 14 -19.16 -16.89 -12.44
N LEU A 15 -18.75 -15.67 -12.80
CA LEU A 15 -17.39 -15.16 -12.66
C LEU A 15 -17.42 -13.89 -11.81
N LYS A 16 -16.90 -13.97 -10.59
CA LYS A 16 -16.68 -12.80 -9.73
C LYS A 16 -15.23 -12.39 -9.80
N THR A 17 -14.98 -11.14 -10.18
CA THR A 17 -13.63 -10.56 -10.20
C THR A 17 -13.50 -9.52 -9.09
N ARG A 18 -12.36 -9.54 -8.40
CA ARG A 18 -12.10 -8.68 -7.25
C ARG A 18 -10.71 -8.08 -7.29
N THR A 19 -10.62 -6.76 -7.22
CA THR A 19 -9.34 -6.06 -7.07
C THR A 19 -9.20 -5.64 -5.63
N ILE A 20 -8.17 -6.16 -4.96
CA ILE A 20 -7.87 -5.81 -3.58
C ILE A 20 -6.82 -4.70 -3.58
N PHE A 21 -7.12 -3.63 -2.85
CA PHE A 21 -6.23 -2.50 -2.57
C PHE A 21 -5.93 -2.51 -1.07
N PRO A 22 -4.87 -3.19 -0.62
CA PRO A 22 -4.46 -3.19 0.77
C PRO A 22 -3.92 -1.80 1.14
N PHE A 23 -4.06 -1.44 2.42
CA PHE A 23 -3.54 -0.19 2.98
C PHE A 23 -3.08 -0.40 4.40
N TYR A 24 -2.26 0.53 4.89
CA TYR A 24 -1.94 0.63 6.30
C TYR A 24 -1.98 2.10 6.74
N ILE A 25 -2.27 2.32 8.02
CA ILE A 25 -2.22 3.63 8.68
C ILE A 25 -1.32 3.53 9.90
N LYS A 26 -0.36 4.46 10.02
CA LYS A 26 0.55 4.58 11.16
C LYS A 26 0.08 5.63 12.16
N ASN A 27 0.69 5.61 13.34
CA ASN A 27 0.51 6.62 14.38
C ASN A 27 -0.96 6.76 14.81
N VAL A 28 -1.64 5.61 14.96
CA VAL A 28 -2.98 5.60 15.52
C VAL A 28 -2.92 6.17 16.93
N ASN A 29 -3.91 6.99 17.28
CA ASN A 29 -3.94 7.59 18.61
C ASN A 29 -4.13 6.51 19.67
N GLU A 30 -3.27 6.52 20.70
CA GLU A 30 -3.29 5.57 21.83
C GLU A 30 -4.66 5.46 22.50
N LYS A 31 -5.51 6.50 22.42
CA LYS A 31 -6.89 6.50 22.91
C LYS A 31 -7.77 5.41 22.30
N PHE A 32 -7.49 4.97 21.08
CA PHE A 32 -8.23 3.86 20.46
C PHE A 32 -7.86 2.50 21.07
N PHE A 33 -6.68 2.41 21.69
CA PHE A 33 -6.15 1.20 22.32
C PHE A 33 -6.40 1.16 23.83
N SER A 34 -6.49 2.32 24.50
CA SER A 34 -6.75 2.45 25.93
C SER A 34 -8.22 2.28 26.35
N ASN A 35 -9.11 1.89 25.42
CA ASN A 35 -10.51 1.63 25.70
C ASN A 35 -10.69 0.49 26.71
N LEU A 36 -11.48 0.75 27.77
CA LEU A 36 -11.81 -0.21 28.83
C LEU A 36 -12.46 -1.52 28.33
N ASN A 37 -13.08 -1.52 27.14
CA ASN A 37 -13.60 -2.73 26.50
C ASN A 37 -12.49 -3.67 25.97
N ASN A 38 -11.27 -3.17 25.73
CA ASN A 38 -10.12 -4.01 25.39
C ASN A 38 -9.47 -4.64 26.64
N HIS A 39 -9.84 -4.19 27.85
CA HIS A 39 -9.47 -4.83 29.10
C HIS A 39 -10.42 -5.99 29.43
N GLN A 40 -9.81 -7.13 29.79
CA GLN A 40 -10.41 -8.47 30.02
C GLN A 40 -11.57 -8.54 31.04
N ASN A 41 -11.99 -7.44 31.65
CA ASN A 41 -12.87 -7.45 32.80
C ASN A 41 -14.29 -7.00 32.42
N LYS A 42 -14.99 -7.81 31.62
CA LYS A 42 -16.45 -7.70 31.39
C LYS A 42 -17.25 -7.59 32.70
N ILE A 43 -16.69 -8.12 33.81
CA ILE A 43 -17.21 -8.00 35.18
C ILE A 43 -17.07 -6.56 35.71
N PHE A 44 -15.93 -5.90 35.47
CA PHE A 44 -15.76 -4.49 35.84
C PHE A 44 -16.81 -3.63 35.13
N LEU A 45 -16.93 -3.73 33.81
CA LEU A 45 -17.87 -2.95 33.00
C LEU A 45 -19.35 -3.22 33.33
N LYS A 46 -19.75 -4.48 33.51
CA LYS A 46 -21.17 -4.83 33.73
C LYS A 46 -21.61 -4.78 35.19
N LYS A 47 -20.69 -4.96 36.16
CA LYS A 47 -21.05 -5.09 37.59
C LYS A 47 -20.38 -4.06 38.49
N ILE A 48 -19.17 -3.61 38.20
CA ILE A 48 -18.41 -2.71 39.08
C ILE A 48 -18.64 -1.27 38.66
N LEU A 49 -18.40 -0.90 37.39
CA LEU A 49 -18.58 0.45 36.85
C LEU A 49 -19.95 1.04 37.20
N PRO A 50 -21.10 0.34 37.01
CA PRO A 50 -22.41 0.88 37.41
C PRO A 50 -22.58 1.09 38.92
N ARG A 51 -21.76 0.44 39.75
CA ARG A 51 -21.76 0.60 41.21
C ARG A 51 -20.89 1.77 41.67
N ILE A 52 -19.82 2.10 40.94
CA ILE A 52 -18.91 3.23 41.24
C ILE A 52 -19.22 4.48 40.39
N GLU A 53 -20.14 4.41 39.42
CA GLU A 53 -20.63 5.56 38.65
C GLU A 53 -21.17 6.69 39.55
N ASN A 54 -21.68 6.37 40.74
CA ASN A 54 -22.19 7.39 41.67
C ASN A 54 -21.09 8.04 42.54
N GLU A 55 -19.85 7.53 42.49
CA GLU A 55 -18.73 7.97 43.33
C GLU A 55 -17.63 8.71 42.56
N LEU A 56 -17.64 8.64 41.22
CA LEU A 56 -16.69 9.34 40.35
C LEU A 56 -17.15 10.77 40.07
N GLU A 57 -16.19 11.70 39.95
CA GLU A 57 -16.50 13.07 39.51
C GLU A 57 -17.06 13.08 38.08
N ASN A 58 -18.02 13.97 37.80
CA ASN A 58 -18.72 14.01 36.50
C ASN A 58 -17.78 14.16 35.29
N GLU A 59 -16.65 14.84 35.45
CA GLU A 59 -15.64 15.01 34.38
C GLU A 59 -14.89 13.70 34.10
N GLU A 60 -14.50 12.96 35.15
CA GLU A 60 -13.84 11.65 35.02
C GLU A 60 -14.79 10.61 34.42
N LEU A 61 -16.06 10.64 34.84
CA LEU A 61 -17.09 9.75 34.34
C LEU A 61 -17.45 10.04 32.87
N GLN A 62 -17.44 11.32 32.46
CA GLN A 62 -17.55 11.70 31.05
C GLN A 62 -16.31 11.29 30.25
N ALA A 63 -15.09 11.46 30.77
CA ALA A 63 -13.87 11.01 30.11
C ALA A 63 -13.89 9.48 29.87
N ILE A 64 -14.29 8.70 30.88
CA ILE A 64 -14.44 7.23 30.79
C ILE A 64 -15.48 6.83 29.75
N LYS A 65 -16.68 7.44 29.77
CA LYS A 65 -17.74 7.17 28.77
C LYS A 65 -17.36 7.58 27.35
N THR A 66 -16.53 8.60 27.22
CA THR A 66 -16.09 9.10 25.91
C THR A 66 -14.99 8.21 25.34
N ILE A 67 -14.03 7.79 26.18
CA ILE A 67 -13.01 6.78 25.84
C ILE A 67 -13.71 5.49 25.41
N GLU A 68 -14.58 4.89 26.25
CA GLU A 68 -15.32 3.65 25.94
C GLU A 68 -16.09 3.61 24.60
N ASN A 69 -16.34 4.77 23.98
CA ASN A 69 -17.12 4.88 22.75
C ASN A 69 -16.30 4.96 21.45
N LEU A 70 -14.99 5.22 21.49
CA LEU A 70 -14.24 5.64 20.28
C LEU A 70 -14.09 4.55 19.22
N ALA A 71 -13.85 3.30 19.63
CA ALA A 71 -13.62 2.17 18.71
C ALA A 71 -14.86 1.29 18.47
N LYS A 72 -16.05 1.70 18.92
CA LYS A 72 -17.26 0.88 18.76
C LYS A 72 -17.65 0.74 17.28
N PRO A 73 -18.02 -0.47 16.81
CA PRO A 73 -18.44 -0.70 15.43
C PRO A 73 -19.50 0.28 14.93
N GLU A 74 -20.46 0.66 15.78
CA GLU A 74 -21.53 1.59 15.40
C GLU A 74 -21.02 3.01 15.18
N LYS A 75 -20.01 3.46 15.93
CA LYS A 75 -19.42 4.79 15.77
C LYS A 75 -18.57 4.88 14.51
N ILE A 76 -17.78 3.85 14.24
CA ILE A 76 -17.01 3.72 13.01
C ILE A 76 -17.96 3.64 11.80
N LEU A 77 -19.02 2.84 11.88
CA LEU A 77 -20.06 2.77 10.85
C LEU A 77 -20.68 4.15 10.57
N ARG A 78 -21.00 4.93 11.60
CA ARG A 78 -21.52 6.30 11.44
C ARG A 78 -20.52 7.23 10.78
N MET A 79 -19.25 7.16 11.17
CA MET A 79 -18.18 7.94 10.57
C MET A 79 -18.06 7.66 9.07
N ILE A 80 -17.99 6.38 8.69
CA ILE A 80 -17.89 5.99 7.28
C ILE A 80 -19.19 6.34 6.53
N ASN A 81 -20.36 6.14 7.13
CA ASN A 81 -21.63 6.53 6.52
C ASN A 81 -21.74 8.04 6.30
N LEU A 82 -21.22 8.87 7.21
CA LEU A 82 -21.18 10.32 7.00
C LEU A 82 -20.30 10.68 5.80
N ALA A 83 -19.13 10.04 5.65
CA ALA A 83 -18.29 10.20 4.47
C ALA A 83 -19.04 9.79 3.19
N LEU A 84 -19.74 8.66 3.20
CA LEU A 84 -20.55 8.20 2.05
C LEU A 84 -21.71 9.13 1.72
N LYS A 85 -22.39 9.69 2.73
CA LYS A 85 -23.44 10.71 2.53
C LYS A 85 -22.87 11.95 1.86
N LYS A 86 -21.69 12.42 2.28
CA LYS A 86 -21.02 13.57 1.64
C LYS A 86 -20.71 13.26 0.18
N VAL A 87 -20.20 12.07 -0.13
CA VAL A 87 -20.00 11.64 -1.52
C VAL A 87 -21.33 11.63 -2.28
N ALA A 88 -22.36 10.96 -1.75
CA ALA A 88 -23.68 10.85 -2.40
C ALA A 88 -24.42 12.19 -2.56
N ALA A 89 -24.08 13.23 -1.78
CA ALA A 89 -24.59 14.58 -1.99
C ALA A 89 -23.80 15.37 -3.04
N LEU A 90 -22.56 14.98 -3.30
CA LEU A 90 -21.70 15.57 -4.32
C LEU A 90 -21.83 14.84 -5.67
N THR A 91 -22.29 13.59 -5.66
CA THR A 91 -22.36 12.72 -6.81
C THR A 91 -23.76 12.12 -6.94
N GLY A 92 -24.27 12.05 -8.16
CA GLY A 92 -25.60 11.50 -8.40
C GLY A 92 -26.21 12.06 -9.67
N THR A 93 -26.75 11.18 -10.50
CA THR A 93 -27.51 11.60 -11.68
C THR A 93 -28.92 12.03 -11.25
N ARG A 94 -29.59 12.76 -12.15
CA ARG A 94 -30.94 13.36 -12.00
C ARG A 94 -32.01 12.47 -11.32
N ASN A 95 -31.85 11.15 -11.32
CA ASN A 95 -32.83 10.18 -10.78
C ASN A 95 -32.25 9.10 -9.84
N THR A 96 -30.92 8.94 -9.70
CA THR A 96 -30.33 7.78 -9.01
C THR A 96 -29.03 8.13 -8.29
N GLU A 97 -28.99 7.90 -6.98
CA GLU A 97 -27.78 8.04 -6.17
C GLU A 97 -26.71 7.01 -6.52
N LEU A 98 -25.44 7.34 -6.23
CA LEU A 98 -24.28 6.46 -6.48
C LEU A 98 -24.37 5.14 -5.70
N PHE A 99 -24.70 5.24 -4.41
CA PHE A 99 -24.76 4.09 -3.51
C PHE A 99 -26.19 3.63 -3.29
N GLN A 100 -26.37 2.33 -3.08
CA GLN A 100 -27.65 1.76 -2.70
C GLN A 100 -28.00 2.16 -1.26
N LYS A 101 -29.17 2.78 -1.06
CA LYS A 101 -29.76 2.96 0.28
C LYS A 101 -30.15 1.61 0.84
N ILE A 102 -29.57 1.23 1.97
CA ILE A 102 -29.91 -0.01 2.68
C ILE A 102 -30.91 0.20 3.81
N GLY A 103 -31.12 1.45 4.23
CA GLY A 103 -32.00 1.80 5.32
C GLY A 103 -31.86 3.26 5.71
N LYS A 104 -32.22 3.56 6.96
CA LYS A 104 -32.05 4.88 7.56
C LYS A 104 -31.30 4.75 8.89
N ASP A 105 -30.56 5.79 9.24
CA ASP A 105 -29.91 5.88 10.55
C ASP A 105 -30.84 6.45 11.62
N GLU A 106 -30.30 6.66 12.82
CA GLU A 106 -31.03 7.22 13.97
C GLU A 106 -31.57 8.64 13.75
N PHE A 107 -31.00 9.39 12.79
CA PHE A 107 -31.42 10.73 12.42
C PHE A 107 -32.41 10.72 11.25
N ASN A 108 -32.91 9.54 10.85
CA ASN A 108 -33.78 9.34 9.70
C ASN A 108 -33.12 9.75 8.36
N GLU A 109 -31.79 9.74 8.31
CA GLU A 109 -30.98 10.00 7.11
C GLU A 109 -30.58 8.69 6.41
N PRO A 110 -30.24 8.71 5.10
CA PRO A 110 -29.92 7.49 4.37
C PRO A 110 -28.70 6.77 4.93
N LEU A 111 -28.81 5.44 5.04
CA LEU A 111 -27.71 4.54 5.37
C LEU A 111 -27.23 3.84 4.10
N PHE A 112 -25.94 3.95 3.79
CA PHE A 112 -25.32 3.42 2.57
C PHE A 112 -24.35 2.24 2.81
N ILE A 113 -24.11 1.91 4.07
CA ILE A 113 -23.09 0.94 4.48
C ILE A 113 -23.65 -0.07 5.47
N ARG A 114 -23.39 -1.35 5.22
CA ARG A 114 -23.75 -2.44 6.14
C ARG A 114 -22.50 -3.04 6.78
N ILE A 115 -22.63 -3.46 8.04
CA ILE A 115 -21.62 -4.30 8.70
C ILE A 115 -21.68 -5.68 8.06
N LYS A 116 -20.52 -6.19 7.63
CA LYS A 116 -20.38 -7.57 7.18
C LYS A 116 -20.03 -8.40 8.42
N ALA A 117 -21.00 -9.16 8.93
CA ALA A 117 -20.78 -9.98 10.13
C ALA A 117 -19.59 -10.94 9.91
N ASN A 118 -18.60 -10.92 10.80
CA ASN A 118 -17.50 -11.88 10.80
C ASN A 118 -17.89 -13.07 11.69
N HIS A 119 -18.94 -13.81 11.35
CA HIS A 119 -19.32 -14.97 12.15
C HIS A 119 -18.34 -16.12 11.89
N ASN A 120 -17.46 -16.37 12.86
CA ASN A 120 -17.05 -17.73 13.19
C ASN A 120 -18.15 -18.30 14.10
N ASP A 121 -18.54 -19.57 13.92
CA ASP A 121 -19.58 -20.26 14.72
C ASP A 121 -19.23 -20.48 16.20
N LEU A 122 -18.22 -19.78 16.72
CA LEU A 122 -17.81 -19.79 18.11
C LEU A 122 -17.70 -18.33 18.58
N GLU A 123 -18.80 -17.79 19.13
CA GLU A 123 -18.72 -16.65 20.06
C GLU A 123 -17.93 -17.12 21.29
N ILE A 124 -16.60 -17.13 21.19
CA ILE A 124 -15.75 -17.29 22.37
C ILE A 124 -15.81 -15.95 23.10
N LEU A 125 -16.57 -15.90 24.18
CA LEU A 125 -16.59 -14.77 25.10
C LEU A 125 -15.16 -14.35 25.48
N GLY A 126 -14.65 -13.28 24.87
CA GLY A 126 -13.34 -12.70 25.21
C GLY A 126 -12.25 -12.76 24.13
N ASP A 127 -12.57 -13.08 22.87
CA ASP A 127 -11.60 -12.92 21.77
C ASP A 127 -11.32 -11.44 21.47
N LYS A 128 -10.18 -10.94 21.94
CA LYS A 128 -9.71 -9.56 21.73
C LYS A 128 -9.52 -9.22 20.25
N HIS A 129 -9.30 -10.20 19.39
CA HIS A 129 -9.10 -9.93 17.97
C HIS A 129 -10.41 -9.64 17.25
N GLU A 130 -11.53 -10.22 17.70
CA GLU A 130 -12.83 -9.97 17.08
C GLU A 130 -13.27 -8.51 17.25
N ASP A 131 -13.10 -7.97 18.45
CA ASP A 131 -13.46 -6.59 18.79
C ASP A 131 -12.62 -5.53 18.01
N SER A 132 -11.46 -5.94 17.49
CA SER A 132 -10.56 -5.09 16.68
C SER A 132 -10.72 -5.26 15.16
N ARG A 133 -11.57 -6.18 14.69
CA ARG A 133 -11.83 -6.44 13.25
C ARG A 133 -13.10 -5.73 12.78
N PHE A 134 -12.94 -4.80 11.83
CA PHE A 134 -14.05 -4.11 11.19
C PHE A 134 -14.21 -4.57 9.74
N SER A 135 -15.44 -4.90 9.33
CA SER A 135 -15.74 -5.24 7.94
C SER A 135 -17.07 -4.65 7.51
N TYR A 136 -17.06 -3.99 6.36
CA TYR A 136 -18.19 -3.26 5.82
C TYR A 136 -18.38 -3.53 4.34
N ALA A 137 -19.61 -3.40 3.87
CA ALA A 137 -19.96 -3.47 2.45
C ALA A 137 -20.79 -2.25 2.03
N ILE A 138 -20.42 -1.67 0.90
CA ILE A 138 -21.05 -0.51 0.26
C ILE A 138 -21.48 -0.98 -1.14
N ASN A 139 -22.78 -1.09 -1.37
CA ASN A 139 -23.31 -1.52 -2.66
C ASN A 139 -23.49 -0.31 -3.58
N ILE A 140 -23.13 -0.46 -4.85
CA ILE A 140 -23.45 0.52 -5.88
C ILE A 140 -24.89 0.33 -6.31
N ASN A 141 -25.59 1.44 -6.55
CA ASN A 141 -26.97 1.39 -7.03
C ASN A 141 -27.02 0.79 -8.45
N ARG A 142 -27.86 -0.22 -8.68
CA ARG A 142 -27.98 -0.94 -9.96
C ARG A 142 -28.29 -0.04 -11.16
N ASP A 143 -29.05 1.03 -10.91
CA ASP A 143 -29.47 1.97 -11.94
C ASP A 143 -28.42 3.07 -12.20
N ASN A 144 -27.34 3.11 -11.42
CA ASN A 144 -26.28 4.10 -11.56
C ASN A 144 -25.25 3.68 -12.62
N TYR A 145 -24.66 4.67 -13.32
CA TYR A 145 -23.64 4.42 -14.34
C TYR A 145 -22.41 3.68 -13.80
N LEU A 146 -22.14 3.73 -12.49
CA LEU A 146 -20.99 3.07 -11.90
C LEU A 146 -21.19 1.54 -11.76
N PHE A 147 -22.44 1.05 -11.73
CA PHE A 147 -22.76 -0.36 -11.49
C PHE A 147 -22.15 -1.34 -12.51
N PRO A 148 -22.19 -1.07 -13.84
CA PRO A 148 -21.52 -1.91 -14.83
C PRO A 148 -20.01 -2.05 -14.64
N PHE A 149 -19.39 -1.12 -13.91
CA PHE A 149 -17.96 -1.12 -13.62
C PHE A 149 -17.64 -1.77 -12.26
N ILE A 150 -18.44 -1.50 -11.24
CA ILE A 150 -18.30 -2.04 -9.90
C ILE A 150 -19.65 -2.14 -9.20
N GLU A 151 -19.91 -3.27 -8.57
CA GLU A 151 -21.20 -3.55 -7.94
C GLU A 151 -21.14 -3.35 -6.41
N GLN A 152 -19.98 -3.60 -5.80
CA GLN A 152 -19.78 -3.43 -4.36
C GLN A 152 -18.34 -3.10 -4.02
N ILE A 153 -18.17 -2.12 -3.13
CA ILE A 153 -16.91 -1.84 -2.43
C ILE A 153 -16.98 -2.50 -1.06
N GLN A 154 -16.08 -3.45 -0.79
CA GLN A 154 -15.90 -4.01 0.55
C GLN A 154 -14.69 -3.32 1.21
N LEU A 155 -14.85 -2.88 2.45
CA LEU A 155 -13.80 -2.29 3.27
C LEU A 155 -13.60 -3.16 4.50
N ALA A 156 -12.38 -3.56 4.79
CA ALA A 156 -12.05 -4.23 6.05
C ALA A 156 -10.75 -3.68 6.62
N PHE A 157 -10.67 -3.61 7.95
CA PHE A 157 -9.45 -3.22 8.64
C PHE A 157 -9.39 -3.72 10.08
N TYR A 158 -8.17 -3.91 10.56
CA TYR A 158 -7.85 -4.40 11.89
C TYR A 158 -7.08 -3.33 12.67
N LEU A 159 -7.50 -3.06 13.90
CA LEU A 159 -6.76 -2.21 14.84
C LEU A 159 -5.71 -3.04 15.57
N ASP A 160 -4.45 -2.82 15.22
CA ASP A 160 -3.32 -3.54 15.79
C ASP A 160 -2.72 -2.75 16.96
N HIS A 161 -2.97 -3.25 18.17
CA HIS A 161 -2.44 -2.67 19.41
C HIS A 161 -0.92 -2.83 19.52
N GLU A 162 -0.36 -3.94 19.06
CA GLU A 162 1.06 -4.24 19.26
C GLU A 162 1.93 -3.32 18.41
N THR A 163 1.49 -3.05 17.19
CA THR A 163 2.21 -2.19 16.25
C THR A 163 1.71 -0.75 16.21
N ASN A 164 0.66 -0.41 16.97
CA ASN A 164 -0.01 0.91 17.03
C ASN A 164 -0.51 1.40 15.66
N ARG A 165 -1.17 0.51 14.90
CA ARG A 165 -1.48 0.70 13.48
C ARG A 165 -2.86 0.18 13.08
N ILE A 166 -3.26 0.54 11.87
CA ILE A 166 -4.39 -0.07 11.17
C ILE A 166 -3.87 -0.79 9.95
N SER A 167 -4.19 -2.08 9.83
CA SER A 167 -3.99 -2.85 8.59
C SER A 167 -5.34 -3.08 7.95
N GLY A 168 -5.52 -2.65 6.70
CA GLY A 168 -6.80 -2.76 6.03
C GLY A 168 -6.70 -2.99 4.54
N GLY A 169 -7.86 -3.04 3.89
CA GLY A 169 -7.96 -3.13 2.45
C GLY A 169 -9.34 -2.75 1.95
N PHE A 170 -9.37 -2.28 0.71
CA PHE A 170 -10.58 -2.23 -0.11
C PHE A 170 -10.61 -3.42 -1.06
N SER A 171 -11.79 -3.92 -1.36
CA SER A 171 -12.03 -4.89 -2.41
C SER A 171 -13.14 -4.40 -3.31
N LEU A 172 -12.79 -4.20 -4.60
CA LEU A 172 -13.74 -3.82 -5.64
C LEU A 172 -14.33 -5.08 -6.27
N ASN A 173 -15.62 -5.33 -6.04
CA ASN A 173 -16.29 -6.54 -6.49
C ASN A 173 -17.10 -6.29 -7.77
N VAL A 174 -16.90 -7.15 -8.77
CA VAL A 174 -17.62 -7.16 -10.05
C VAL A 174 -18.11 -8.58 -10.33
N GLY A 175 -19.32 -8.73 -10.89
CA GLY A 175 -19.87 -10.01 -11.33
C GLY A 175 -20.67 -10.79 -10.28
N ASN A 176 -21.39 -10.11 -9.37
CA ASN A 176 -22.24 -10.78 -8.38
C ASN A 176 -23.52 -11.37 -8.98
N ASP A 177 -23.94 -10.92 -10.16
CA ASP A 177 -25.12 -11.47 -10.84
C ASP A 177 -24.73 -12.78 -11.58
N GLU A 178 -25.50 -13.85 -11.37
CA GLU A 178 -25.35 -15.13 -12.09
C GLU A 178 -25.68 -14.92 -13.57
N THR A 179 -24.65 -14.65 -14.36
CA THR A 179 -24.76 -14.62 -15.81
C THR A 179 -24.03 -15.82 -16.38
N ASP A 180 -24.76 -16.64 -17.12
CA ASP A 180 -24.18 -17.67 -17.97
C ASP A 180 -23.27 -17.00 -19.01
N LEU A 181 -21.97 -17.31 -18.95
CA LEU A 181 -20.95 -16.77 -19.83
C LEU A 181 -20.39 -17.87 -20.72
N ASP A 182 -20.26 -17.56 -22.01
CA ASP A 182 -19.44 -18.38 -22.89
C ASP A 182 -17.93 -18.15 -22.61
N PHE A 183 -17.09 -18.98 -23.21
CA PHE A 183 -15.63 -18.89 -23.03
C PHE A 183 -15.07 -17.53 -23.47
N LYS A 184 -15.55 -17.00 -24.59
CA LYS A 184 -15.04 -15.76 -25.17
C LYS A 184 -15.43 -14.54 -24.34
N GLU A 185 -16.67 -14.49 -23.85
CA GLU A 185 -17.15 -13.46 -22.93
C GLU A 185 -16.37 -13.49 -21.61
N SER A 186 -16.02 -14.69 -21.12
CA SER A 186 -15.17 -14.86 -19.94
C SER A 186 -13.77 -14.29 -20.17
N VAL A 187 -13.16 -14.58 -21.33
CA VAL A 187 -11.85 -14.02 -21.73
C VAL A 187 -11.92 -12.50 -21.92
N ASP A 188 -12.98 -11.97 -22.54
CA ASP A 188 -13.21 -10.53 -22.73
C ASP A 188 -13.23 -9.79 -21.38
N LYS A 189 -13.98 -10.32 -20.42
CA LYS A 189 -14.07 -9.76 -19.06
C LYS A 189 -12.71 -9.77 -18.35
N VAL A 190 -11.99 -10.90 -18.38
CA VAL A 190 -10.65 -11.00 -17.76
C VAL A 190 -9.65 -10.06 -18.42
N TYR A 191 -9.65 -9.95 -19.74
CA TYR A 191 -8.72 -9.10 -20.46
C TYR A 191 -8.99 -7.61 -20.22
N PHE A 192 -10.26 -7.18 -20.27
CA PHE A 192 -10.62 -5.79 -19.96
C PHE A 192 -10.24 -5.43 -18.52
N TYR A 193 -10.48 -6.35 -17.59
CA TYR A 193 -10.06 -6.21 -16.20
C TYR A 193 -8.53 -6.07 -16.05
N SER A 194 -7.74 -6.84 -16.81
CA SER A 194 -6.27 -6.68 -16.86
C SER A 194 -5.83 -5.34 -17.44
N ILE A 195 -6.52 -4.80 -18.44
CA ILE A 195 -6.26 -3.45 -18.99
C ILE A 195 -6.45 -2.39 -17.90
N MET A 196 -7.57 -2.45 -17.18
CA MET A 196 -7.85 -1.50 -16.09
C MET A 196 -6.79 -1.56 -14.99
N LYS A 197 -6.40 -2.78 -14.57
CA LYS A 197 -5.32 -2.96 -13.59
C LYS A 197 -4.01 -2.40 -14.07
N LYS A 198 -3.68 -2.65 -15.34
CA LYS A 198 -2.47 -2.11 -15.93
C LYS A 198 -2.49 -0.59 -15.95
N PHE A 199 -3.64 0.03 -16.15
CA PHE A 199 -3.80 1.47 -16.04
C PHE A 199 -3.57 1.96 -14.60
N TRP A 200 -4.19 1.32 -13.59
CA TRP A 200 -3.91 1.64 -12.18
C TRP A 200 -2.42 1.50 -11.84
N THR A 201 -1.76 0.40 -12.22
CA THR A 201 -0.36 0.16 -11.88
C THR A 201 0.62 1.01 -12.66
N ALA A 202 0.35 1.32 -13.93
CA ALA A 202 1.30 2.05 -14.78
C ALA A 202 1.10 3.56 -14.77
N GLN A 203 -0.11 4.04 -14.48
CA GLN A 203 -0.47 5.46 -14.62
C GLN A 203 -0.90 6.11 -13.32
N LEU A 204 -1.28 5.34 -12.29
CA LEU A 204 -1.79 5.87 -11.03
C LEU A 204 -1.00 5.39 -9.80
N TYR A 205 0.05 4.58 -9.98
CA TYR A 205 0.75 3.92 -8.90
C TYR A 205 1.86 4.77 -8.24
N PRO A 206 2.04 4.68 -6.90
CA PRO A 206 1.09 4.08 -5.96
C PRO A 206 -0.22 4.88 -5.92
N LEU A 207 -1.37 4.22 -5.80
CA LEU A 207 -2.65 4.96 -5.80
C LEU A 207 -2.75 5.76 -4.50
N THR A 208 -2.64 7.09 -4.61
CA THR A 208 -2.73 8.03 -3.48
C THR A 208 -3.62 9.21 -3.82
N LEU A 209 -4.18 9.85 -2.78
CA LEU A 209 -5.01 11.04 -2.95
C LEU A 209 -4.21 12.18 -3.57
N ASP A 210 -2.98 12.38 -3.12
CA ASP A 210 -2.04 13.38 -3.65
C ASP A 210 -1.75 13.16 -5.13
N ASN A 211 -1.53 11.90 -5.55
CA ASN A 211 -1.28 11.57 -6.95
C ASN A 211 -2.47 11.97 -7.84
N ILE A 212 -3.70 11.63 -7.43
CA ILE A 212 -4.90 11.99 -8.20
C ILE A 212 -5.15 13.50 -8.15
N LEU A 213 -4.98 14.16 -7.00
CA LEU A 213 -5.21 15.59 -6.87
C LEU A 213 -4.19 16.43 -7.65
N ASN A 214 -2.91 16.01 -7.69
CA ASN A 214 -1.88 16.70 -8.47
C ASN A 214 -2.19 16.67 -9.97
N ILE A 215 -2.69 15.54 -10.50
CA ILE A 215 -3.17 15.43 -11.90
C ILE A 215 -4.31 16.42 -12.18
N VAL A 216 -5.17 16.67 -11.18
CA VAL A 216 -6.37 17.51 -11.34
C VAL A 216 -6.11 18.99 -10.99
N TYR A 217 -5.05 19.29 -10.25
CA TYR A 217 -4.73 20.65 -9.77
C TYR A 217 -4.53 21.66 -10.91
N ASP A 218 -4.11 21.21 -12.10
CA ASP A 218 -4.00 22.04 -13.30
C ASP A 218 -5.34 22.62 -13.79
N ILE A 219 -6.48 22.08 -13.34
CA ILE A 219 -7.84 22.51 -13.75
C ILE A 219 -8.33 23.71 -12.93
N ASN A 220 -7.90 23.87 -11.66
CA ASN A 220 -8.53 24.81 -10.72
C ASN A 220 -7.59 25.92 -10.15
N GLY A 221 -6.31 26.01 -10.55
CA GLY A 221 -5.33 26.91 -9.93
C GLY A 221 -4.41 27.70 -10.86
N THR A 222 -4.84 28.89 -11.29
CA THR A 222 -3.98 30.02 -11.71
C THR A 222 -2.94 29.78 -12.82
N LYS A 223 -3.38 29.61 -14.07
CA LYS A 223 -2.74 30.34 -15.18
C LYS A 223 -3.07 31.83 -15.03
N SER A 224 -2.49 32.45 -13.99
CA SER A 224 -2.30 33.90 -13.99
C SER A 224 -1.40 34.19 -15.18
N THR A 225 -2.00 34.82 -16.17
CA THR A 225 -1.34 35.65 -17.17
C THR A 225 -0.18 36.42 -16.56
N ASN A 226 1.02 35.86 -16.65
CA ASN A 226 2.26 36.62 -16.73
C ASN A 226 3.11 35.95 -17.82
N LYS A 227 2.80 36.35 -19.06
CA LYS A 227 3.85 36.54 -20.07
C LYS A 227 4.87 37.52 -19.48
N SER A 228 5.81 37.04 -18.69
CA SER A 228 7.05 37.75 -18.41
C SER A 228 8.20 36.93 -18.96
N ASN A 229 8.56 37.26 -20.20
CA ASN A 229 9.91 37.21 -20.75
C ASN A 229 10.97 36.48 -19.91
N SER A 230 11.08 35.16 -20.08
CA SER A 230 12.40 34.53 -20.09
C SER A 230 12.71 34.13 -21.52
N LYS A 231 13.32 35.07 -22.24
CA LYS A 231 14.17 34.76 -23.38
C LYS A 231 15.25 33.77 -22.91
N PHE A 232 14.99 32.49 -23.08
CA PHE A 232 16.06 31.52 -23.34
C PHE A 232 15.67 30.79 -24.61
N SER A 233 16.13 31.36 -25.71
CA SER A 233 16.07 30.76 -27.03
C SER A 233 16.93 29.49 -27.07
N ASN A 234 16.29 28.40 -27.47
CA ASN A 234 16.73 27.41 -28.44
C ASN A 234 18.23 27.13 -28.58
N THR A 235 18.58 25.85 -28.45
CA THR A 235 19.29 25.16 -29.54
C THR A 235 18.85 23.69 -29.65
N ASN A 236 18.31 23.36 -30.81
CA ASN A 236 18.25 22.04 -31.44
C ASN A 236 17.50 20.90 -30.73
N THR A 237 16.18 20.85 -30.91
CA THR A 237 15.54 19.61 -31.39
C THR A 237 14.69 19.93 -32.60
N LYS A 238 15.13 19.40 -33.74
CA LYS A 238 14.39 19.46 -35.00
C LYS A 238 13.00 18.85 -34.77
N LYS A 239 11.98 19.54 -35.27
CA LYS A 239 10.73 18.90 -35.71
C LYS A 239 11.11 17.75 -36.64
N SER A 240 11.03 16.52 -36.14
CA SER A 240 10.81 15.33 -36.94
C SER A 240 9.45 14.76 -36.54
N SER A 241 8.49 14.99 -37.42
CA SER A 241 7.39 14.06 -37.64
C SER A 241 7.96 12.67 -37.92
N GLN A 242 7.97 11.78 -36.92
CA GLN A 242 7.96 10.31 -37.01
C GLN A 242 8.39 9.72 -35.66
N GLY A 243 7.58 8.78 -35.15
CA GLY A 243 7.97 7.89 -34.06
C GLY A 243 7.23 8.14 -32.75
N TYR A 244 5.99 7.65 -32.67
CA TYR A 244 5.34 7.26 -31.42
C TYR A 244 6.36 6.54 -30.53
N SER A 245 6.65 7.08 -29.34
CA SER A 245 7.48 6.35 -28.39
C SER A 245 6.73 5.12 -27.88
N LYS A 246 7.44 4.03 -27.73
CA LYS A 246 6.99 2.73 -27.20
C LYS A 246 6.67 2.79 -25.68
N ASP A 247 6.46 3.97 -25.11
CA ASP A 247 6.72 4.24 -23.69
C ASP A 247 5.46 4.50 -22.84
N TRP A 248 4.36 3.78 -23.10
CA TRP A 248 3.18 3.84 -22.21
C TRP A 248 3.46 3.26 -20.81
N ALA A 249 4.61 2.60 -20.62
CA ALA A 249 5.07 1.99 -19.37
C ALA A 249 6.06 2.86 -18.58
N LYS A 250 6.32 4.11 -18.98
CA LYS A 250 7.17 5.02 -18.20
C LYS A 250 6.41 5.53 -16.99
N VAL A 251 7.06 5.49 -15.82
CA VAL A 251 6.59 6.11 -14.57
C VAL A 251 6.27 7.57 -14.84
N ILE A 252 5.03 7.97 -14.55
CA ILE A 252 4.55 9.33 -14.81
C ILE A 252 5.16 10.29 -13.78
N ASN A 253 5.63 11.46 -14.25
CA ASN A 253 5.81 12.60 -13.38
C ASN A 253 4.44 13.30 -13.20
N PHE A 254 3.80 13.07 -12.06
CA PHE A 254 2.44 13.55 -11.76
C PHE A 254 2.31 15.08 -11.71
N GLU A 255 3.42 15.82 -11.64
CA GLU A 255 3.39 17.29 -11.71
C GLU A 255 3.26 17.85 -13.14
N GLN A 256 3.37 17.00 -14.16
CA GLN A 256 3.46 17.42 -15.56
C GLN A 256 2.36 16.84 -16.46
N VAL A 257 1.50 15.96 -15.93
CA VAL A 257 0.47 15.27 -16.72
C VAL A 257 -0.90 15.82 -16.38
N SER A 258 -1.59 16.33 -17.41
CA SER A 258 -2.97 16.82 -17.25
C SER A 258 -3.99 15.68 -17.28
N LEU A 259 -5.19 15.93 -16.76
CA LEU A 259 -6.30 14.98 -16.84
C LEU A 259 -6.66 14.64 -18.30
N GLU A 260 -6.64 15.61 -19.21
CA GLU A 260 -6.92 15.39 -20.63
C GLU A 260 -5.85 14.50 -21.27
N GLU A 261 -4.58 14.69 -20.92
CA GLU A 261 -3.50 13.83 -21.38
C GLU A 261 -3.66 12.40 -20.87
N LEU A 262 -4.08 12.23 -19.62
CA LEU A 262 -4.34 10.92 -19.02
C LEU A 262 -5.54 10.22 -19.70
N GLN A 263 -6.62 10.95 -19.96
CA GLN A 263 -7.79 10.44 -20.68
C GLN A 263 -7.42 10.05 -22.12
N ASP A 264 -6.65 10.88 -22.82
CA ASP A 264 -6.18 10.57 -24.17
C ASP A 264 -5.23 9.37 -24.20
N ASN A 265 -4.38 9.22 -23.17
CA ASN A 265 -3.55 8.03 -22.99
C ASN A 265 -4.41 6.78 -22.79
N TRP A 266 -5.45 6.86 -21.96
CA TRP A 266 -6.42 5.79 -21.79
C TRP A 266 -7.11 5.43 -23.11
N ARG A 267 -7.68 6.41 -23.83
CA ARG A 267 -8.35 6.21 -25.13
C ARG A 267 -7.44 5.52 -26.14
N LYS A 268 -6.21 5.99 -26.29
CA LYS A 268 -5.21 5.38 -27.19
C LYS A 268 -4.85 3.97 -26.74
N PHE A 269 -4.74 3.74 -25.44
CA PHE A 269 -4.40 2.43 -24.87
C PHE A 269 -5.52 1.42 -25.08
N ILE A 270 -6.77 1.75 -24.71
CA ILE A 270 -7.92 0.85 -24.85
C ILE A 270 -8.24 0.58 -26.32
N ASP A 271 -8.15 1.58 -27.21
CA ASP A 271 -8.34 1.35 -28.65
C ASP A 271 -7.28 0.39 -29.20
N LYS A 272 -6.00 0.68 -28.90
CA LYS A 272 -4.88 -0.13 -29.37
C LYS A 272 -4.90 -1.55 -28.81
N LYS A 273 -5.38 -1.76 -27.59
CA LYS A 273 -5.32 -3.07 -26.92
C LYS A 273 -6.56 -3.90 -27.11
N PHE A 274 -7.74 -3.28 -27.19
CA PHE A 274 -9.01 -3.99 -27.15
C PHE A 274 -9.95 -3.58 -28.30
N LEU A 275 -10.29 -2.29 -28.44
CA LEU A 275 -11.41 -1.88 -29.31
C LEU A 275 -11.17 -2.09 -30.80
N LYS A 276 -9.92 -2.07 -31.25
CA LYS A 276 -9.56 -2.30 -32.66
C LYS A 276 -9.80 -3.75 -33.13
N TYR A 277 -9.92 -4.70 -32.20
CA TYR A 277 -9.95 -6.14 -32.53
C TYR A 277 -11.35 -6.76 -32.49
N LYS A 278 -12.38 -6.01 -32.10
CA LYS A 278 -13.77 -6.46 -32.05
C LYS A 278 -14.69 -5.34 -32.57
N SER A 279 -15.81 -5.73 -33.16
CA SER A 279 -16.86 -4.79 -33.57
C SER A 279 -17.64 -4.37 -32.33
N PHE A 280 -17.63 -3.08 -32.04
CA PHE A 280 -18.40 -2.44 -30.97
C PHE A 280 -19.34 -1.42 -31.60
N SER A 281 -20.54 -1.30 -31.07
CA SER A 281 -21.44 -0.18 -31.35
C SER A 281 -20.81 1.14 -30.90
N ASN A 282 -21.31 2.27 -31.41
CA ASN A 282 -20.83 3.59 -31.00
C ASN A 282 -21.02 3.83 -29.50
N GLU A 283 -22.10 3.31 -28.92
CA GLU A 283 -22.40 3.40 -27.49
C GLU A 283 -21.39 2.60 -26.66
N GLU A 284 -21.11 1.35 -27.04
CA GLU A 284 -20.09 0.52 -26.38
C GLU A 284 -18.69 1.14 -26.49
N ARG A 285 -18.31 1.67 -27.66
CA ARG A 285 -17.03 2.38 -27.82
C ARG A 285 -16.93 3.56 -26.86
N LYS A 286 -17.96 4.41 -26.79
CA LYS A 286 -18.00 5.55 -25.88
C LYS A 286 -17.94 5.12 -24.41
N PHE A 287 -18.57 4.00 -24.07
CA PHE A 287 -18.46 3.42 -22.73
C PHE A 287 -17.00 3.09 -22.38
N TYR A 288 -16.28 2.35 -23.24
CA TYR A 288 -14.90 1.96 -22.97
C TYR A 288 -13.89 3.12 -23.04
N GLU A 289 -14.06 4.03 -23.99
CA GLU A 289 -13.12 5.14 -24.22
C GLU A 289 -13.27 6.26 -23.17
N ASP A 290 -14.50 6.60 -22.77
CA ASP A 290 -14.76 7.76 -21.92
C ASP A 290 -15.31 7.39 -20.57
N GLN A 291 -16.39 6.59 -20.52
CA GLN A 291 -17.09 6.37 -19.26
C GLN A 291 -16.26 5.51 -18.30
N ALA A 292 -15.64 4.44 -18.79
CA ALA A 292 -14.79 3.56 -18.00
C ALA A 292 -13.62 4.32 -17.34
N PHE A 293 -13.04 5.31 -18.02
CA PHE A 293 -12.02 6.18 -17.45
C PHE A 293 -12.53 6.93 -16.21
N TYR A 294 -13.66 7.63 -16.33
CA TYR A 294 -14.23 8.37 -15.20
C TYR A 294 -14.73 7.45 -14.09
N MET A 295 -15.28 6.27 -14.41
CA MET A 295 -15.67 5.27 -13.42
C MET A 295 -14.47 4.77 -12.61
N MET A 296 -13.31 4.50 -13.26
CA MET A 296 -12.06 4.16 -12.56
C MET A 296 -11.62 5.28 -11.63
N MET A 297 -11.63 6.53 -12.11
CA MET A 297 -11.18 7.69 -11.34
C MET A 297 -12.10 8.00 -10.15
N ILE A 298 -13.41 7.98 -10.35
CA ILE A 298 -14.41 8.19 -9.29
C ILE A 298 -14.30 7.09 -8.23
N THR A 299 -14.20 5.82 -8.62
CA THR A 299 -14.02 4.71 -7.66
C THR A 299 -12.74 4.88 -6.84
N SER A 300 -11.65 5.29 -7.49
CA SER A 300 -10.37 5.55 -6.83
C SER A 300 -10.48 6.70 -5.83
N LEU A 301 -11.13 7.81 -6.22
CA LEU A 301 -11.38 8.96 -5.34
C LEU A 301 -12.26 8.61 -4.15
N VAL A 302 -13.31 7.80 -4.35
CA VAL A 302 -14.17 7.33 -3.25
C VAL A 302 -13.35 6.51 -2.25
N MET A 303 -12.56 5.53 -2.70
CA MET A 303 -11.70 4.74 -1.80
C MET A 303 -10.71 5.62 -1.03
N LEU A 304 -10.03 6.52 -1.72
CA LEU A 304 -9.02 7.38 -1.11
C LEU A 304 -9.64 8.40 -0.15
N TYR A 305 -10.82 8.93 -0.47
CA TYR A 305 -11.56 9.81 0.43
C TYR A 305 -11.98 9.07 1.71
N LEU A 306 -12.51 7.84 1.59
CA LEU A 306 -12.83 7.01 2.76
C LEU A 306 -11.59 6.69 3.57
N LEU A 307 -10.48 6.35 2.93
CA LEU A 307 -9.20 6.09 3.60
C LEU A 307 -8.71 7.32 4.37
N GLN A 308 -8.84 8.52 3.80
CA GLN A 308 -8.45 9.77 4.44
C GLN A 308 -9.33 10.10 5.66
N GLU A 309 -10.65 9.87 5.57
CA GLU A 309 -11.56 10.08 6.71
C GLU A 309 -11.28 9.08 7.84
N ILE A 310 -11.00 7.81 7.50
CA ILE A 310 -10.54 6.78 8.44
C ILE A 310 -9.24 7.24 9.11
N ASN A 311 -8.24 7.63 8.32
CA ASN A 311 -6.97 8.11 8.84
C ASN A 311 -7.16 9.32 9.77
N THR A 312 -7.92 10.33 9.34
CA THR A 312 -8.20 11.54 10.13
C THR A 312 -8.86 11.19 11.46
N TYR A 313 -9.81 10.25 11.46
CA TYR A 313 -10.48 9.81 12.68
C TYR A 313 -9.51 9.11 13.65
N PHE A 314 -8.73 8.15 13.15
CA PHE A 314 -7.89 7.30 13.99
C PHE A 314 -6.57 7.96 14.43
N THR A 315 -6.05 8.94 13.70
CA THR A 315 -4.83 9.68 14.04
C THR A 315 -5.09 11.01 14.75
N SER A 316 -6.36 11.42 14.89
CA SER A 316 -6.71 12.67 15.58
C SER A 316 -6.24 12.66 17.03
N GLU A 317 -5.68 13.78 17.52
CA GLU A 317 -5.40 13.98 18.95
C GLU A 317 -6.68 14.03 19.81
N LYS A 318 -7.80 14.47 19.21
CA LYS A 318 -9.09 14.69 19.86
C LYS A 318 -10.24 14.03 19.07
N PRO A 319 -10.24 12.69 18.93
CA PRO A 319 -11.25 11.97 18.15
C PRO A 319 -12.67 12.14 18.73
N GLU A 320 -12.80 12.50 20.00
CA GLU A 320 -14.07 12.80 20.68
C GLU A 320 -14.80 14.00 20.05
N LEU A 321 -14.05 15.00 19.56
CA LEU A 321 -14.63 16.14 18.87
C LEU A 321 -15.25 15.74 17.53
N ILE A 322 -14.63 14.78 16.84
CA ILE A 322 -15.15 14.22 15.60
C ILE A 322 -16.46 13.48 15.88
N LEU A 323 -16.53 12.70 16.96
CA LEU A 323 -17.79 12.09 17.42
C LEU A 323 -18.88 13.13 17.71
N GLY A 324 -18.54 14.27 18.31
CA GLY A 324 -19.47 15.38 18.54
C GLY A 324 -20.05 15.96 17.25
N LEU A 325 -19.29 15.93 16.15
CA LEU A 325 -19.75 16.33 14.82
C LEU A 325 -20.61 15.25 14.14
N LEU A 326 -20.34 13.96 14.42
CA LEU A 326 -21.11 12.83 13.92
C LEU A 326 -22.52 12.72 14.51
N ASN A 327 -22.80 13.38 15.63
CA ASN A 327 -24.11 13.41 16.28
C ASN A 327 -25.03 14.52 15.73
N LYS A 328 -24.71 15.12 14.58
CA LYS A 328 -25.52 16.14 13.92
C LYS A 328 -26.00 15.65 12.55
N PRO A 329 -27.23 15.99 12.15
CA PRO A 329 -27.72 15.66 10.82
C PRO A 329 -26.83 16.31 9.75
N ALA A 330 -26.48 15.53 8.73
CA ALA A 330 -25.78 16.02 7.57
C ALA A 330 -26.74 16.88 6.73
N ARG A 331 -26.46 18.18 6.61
CA ARG A 331 -27.16 19.03 5.64
C ARG A 331 -26.66 18.67 4.24
N LEU A 332 -27.33 17.70 3.61
CA LEU A 332 -27.10 17.34 2.22
C LEU A 332 -27.91 18.29 1.33
N THR A 333 -27.25 18.95 0.38
CA THR A 333 -27.92 19.73 -0.67
C THR A 333 -27.94 18.90 -1.94
N ASP A 334 -29.12 18.60 -2.46
CA ASP A 334 -29.27 17.91 -3.74
C ASP A 334 -28.72 18.77 -4.88
N ASN A 335 -27.73 18.27 -5.62
CA ASN A 335 -27.36 18.84 -6.90
C ASN A 335 -28.03 18.03 -8.01
N LYS A 336 -28.94 18.65 -8.78
CA LYS A 336 -29.94 17.92 -9.58
C LYS A 336 -29.56 17.60 -11.02
N ASP A 337 -28.37 17.94 -11.50
CA ASP A 337 -28.03 17.70 -12.91
C ASP A 337 -26.53 17.39 -13.07
N GLN A 338 -26.12 16.12 -12.88
CA GLN A 338 -24.72 15.71 -13.06
C GLN A 338 -24.54 14.41 -13.88
N ASN A 339 -23.56 14.39 -14.77
CA ASN A 339 -23.01 13.23 -15.50
C ASN A 339 -21.70 12.72 -14.85
N TYR A 340 -21.15 11.60 -15.33
CA TYR A 340 -19.92 10.99 -14.76
C TYR A 340 -18.70 11.93 -14.67
N GLN A 341 -18.56 12.90 -15.59
CA GLN A 341 -17.47 13.88 -15.57
C GLN A 341 -17.75 14.99 -14.54
N GLU A 342 -19.00 15.41 -14.40
CA GLU A 342 -19.42 16.39 -13.40
C GLU A 342 -19.30 15.84 -11.98
N ASP A 343 -19.67 14.57 -11.76
CA ASP A 343 -19.46 13.85 -10.50
C ASP A 343 -17.96 13.79 -10.13
N PHE A 344 -17.11 13.44 -11.10
CA PHE A 344 -15.65 13.44 -10.91
C PHE A 344 -15.12 14.83 -10.52
N ASN A 345 -15.54 15.88 -11.24
CA ASN A 345 -15.11 17.25 -10.99
C ASN A 345 -15.58 17.76 -9.61
N ALA A 346 -16.83 17.46 -9.24
CA ALA A 346 -17.42 17.85 -7.97
C ALA A 346 -16.72 17.16 -6.79
N LEU A 347 -16.53 15.84 -6.87
CA LEU A 347 -15.82 15.06 -5.87
C LEU A 347 -14.38 15.55 -5.71
N THR A 348 -13.68 15.75 -6.82
CA THR A 348 -12.29 16.21 -6.77
C THR A 348 -12.17 17.61 -6.17
N SER A 349 -13.03 18.55 -6.58
CA SER A 349 -13.01 19.93 -6.06
C SER A 349 -13.31 19.97 -4.56
N TYR A 350 -14.25 19.12 -4.11
CA TYR A 350 -14.58 18.99 -2.69
C TYR A 350 -13.40 18.44 -1.88
N ILE A 351 -12.80 17.32 -2.32
CA ILE A 351 -11.65 16.70 -1.66
C ILE A 351 -10.50 17.69 -1.59
N TYR A 352 -10.17 18.34 -2.72
CA TYR A 352 -9.11 19.32 -2.81
C TYR A 352 -9.29 20.47 -1.80
N LYS A 353 -10.51 21.02 -1.70
CA LYS A 353 -10.81 22.12 -0.78
C LYS A 353 -10.67 21.72 0.68
N ASN A 354 -11.09 20.51 1.04
CA ASN A 354 -11.13 20.10 2.44
C ASN A 354 -9.79 19.62 2.97
N PHE A 355 -8.98 18.95 2.14
CA PHE A 355 -7.71 18.37 2.57
C PHE A 355 -6.49 19.22 2.18
N TYR A 356 -6.48 19.85 1.00
CA TYR A 356 -5.27 20.49 0.46
C TYR A 356 -5.16 22.00 0.71
N LEU A 357 -6.25 22.76 0.58
CA LEU A 357 -6.22 24.22 0.82
C LEU A 357 -5.97 24.58 2.28
N ASN A 358 -6.36 23.71 3.21
CA ASN A 358 -6.14 23.91 4.64
C ASN A 358 -4.70 23.59 5.08
N GLU A 359 -4.04 22.61 4.43
CA GLU A 359 -2.66 22.24 4.77
C GLU A 359 -1.60 23.22 4.25
N LYS A 360 -1.76 23.75 3.02
CA LYS A 360 -0.81 24.73 2.44
C LYS A 360 -0.68 26.03 3.24
N ASN A 361 -1.71 26.41 4.00
CA ASN A 361 -1.64 27.58 4.89
C ASN A 361 -0.97 27.29 6.25
N SER A 362 -0.69 26.02 6.58
CA SER A 362 -0.18 25.61 7.90
C SER A 362 1.31 25.25 7.95
N LYS A 363 1.97 25.00 6.81
CA LYS A 363 3.40 24.64 6.76
C LYS A 363 4.18 25.60 5.85
N ASN A 364 4.90 26.54 6.46
CA ASN A 364 5.97 27.31 5.81
C ASN A 364 7.12 26.36 5.45
N ILE A 365 7.03 25.68 4.31
CA ILE A 365 8.09 24.83 3.79
C ILE A 365 9.21 25.73 3.26
N ARG A 366 10.35 25.77 3.95
CA ARG A 366 11.59 26.36 3.42
C ARG A 366 12.16 25.42 2.35
N ILE A 367 11.75 25.63 1.11
CA ILE A 367 12.34 24.97 -0.07
C ILE A 367 13.81 25.39 -0.16
N LYS A 368 14.74 24.44 -0.01
CA LYS A 368 16.15 24.67 -0.35
C LYS A 368 16.25 24.92 -1.85
N LYS A 369 17.12 25.84 -2.25
CA LYS A 369 17.41 26.13 -3.66
C LYS A 369 18.02 24.86 -4.29
N ILE A 370 17.31 24.28 -5.27
CA ILE A 370 17.75 23.10 -6.01
C ILE A 370 18.29 23.57 -7.36
N ASP A 371 19.55 23.27 -7.67
CA ASP A 371 20.26 23.83 -8.82
C ASP A 371 20.27 22.90 -10.06
N ARG A 372 19.75 21.66 -9.95
CA ARG A 372 19.73 20.68 -11.06
C ARG A 372 18.38 20.00 -11.24
N ALA A 373 17.98 19.75 -12.48
CA ALA A 373 16.70 19.09 -12.83
C ALA A 373 16.56 17.66 -12.27
N LYS A 374 17.68 16.92 -12.13
CA LYS A 374 17.69 15.60 -11.50
C LYS A 374 17.46 15.68 -9.99
N GLU A 375 18.06 16.66 -9.31
CA GLU A 375 17.84 16.91 -7.88
C GLU A 375 16.43 17.44 -7.61
N LEU A 376 15.79 18.09 -8.59
CA LEU A 376 14.38 18.48 -8.52
C LEU A 376 13.48 17.25 -8.62
N VAL A 377 13.74 16.36 -9.59
CA VAL A 377 13.00 15.09 -9.71
C VAL A 377 13.20 14.21 -8.49
N ASP A 378 14.43 14.07 -7.99
CA ASP A 378 14.73 13.29 -6.79
C ASP A 378 14.09 13.94 -5.54
N PHE A 379 14.13 15.28 -5.40
CA PHE A 379 13.45 15.98 -4.30
C PHE A 379 11.92 15.88 -4.36
N LEU A 380 11.32 15.94 -5.55
CA LEU A 380 9.87 15.80 -5.72
C LEU A 380 9.41 14.35 -5.55
N THR A 381 10.26 13.40 -5.94
CA THR A 381 10.06 11.97 -5.69
C THR A 381 10.21 11.69 -4.19
N ASP A 382 11.23 12.24 -3.53
CA ASP A 382 11.43 12.15 -2.08
C ASP A 382 10.34 12.89 -1.30
N TYR A 383 9.82 14.01 -1.79
CA TYR A 383 8.76 14.81 -1.14
C TYR A 383 7.39 14.15 -1.30
N SER A 384 7.09 13.58 -2.48
CA SER A 384 5.92 12.72 -2.65
C SER A 384 6.08 11.46 -1.80
N GLN A 385 7.25 10.81 -1.76
CA GLN A 385 7.51 9.61 -0.96
C GLN A 385 7.51 9.86 0.57
N ALA A 386 7.96 11.03 1.03
CA ALA A 386 7.99 11.39 2.44
C ALA A 386 6.65 11.89 2.99
N ASN A 387 5.71 12.31 2.13
CA ASN A 387 4.32 12.60 2.54
C ASN A 387 3.36 11.44 2.23
N THR A 388 3.69 10.58 1.26
CA THR A 388 2.94 9.32 0.98
C THR A 388 3.29 8.18 1.94
N SER A 389 4.27 8.37 2.85
CA SER A 389 4.68 7.35 3.83
C SER A 389 3.65 7.06 4.92
N ASP A 390 2.65 7.92 5.09
CA ASP A 390 1.63 7.77 6.13
C ASP A 390 0.33 7.13 5.61
N ILE A 391 0.06 7.20 4.28
CA ILE A 391 -1.15 6.66 3.64
C ILE A 391 -0.88 6.31 2.16
N SER A 392 -0.81 5.02 1.82
CA SER A 392 -0.81 4.56 0.41
C SER A 392 -1.50 3.21 0.26
N LEU A 393 -2.15 2.98 -0.90
CA LEU A 393 -2.59 1.65 -1.30
C LEU A 393 -1.37 0.89 -1.84
N SER A 394 -1.13 -0.31 -1.31
CA SER A 394 -0.03 -1.18 -1.73
C SER A 394 -0.31 -1.85 -3.08
N ASP A 395 0.54 -2.80 -3.48
CA ASP A 395 0.35 -3.57 -4.71
C ASP A 395 -1.02 -4.24 -4.79
N LEU A 396 -1.60 -4.19 -5.99
CA LEU A 396 -2.93 -4.70 -6.28
C LEU A 396 -2.92 -6.22 -6.32
N VAL A 397 -3.83 -6.87 -5.59
CA VAL A 397 -4.01 -8.32 -5.66
C VAL A 397 -5.27 -8.68 -6.44
N SER A 398 -5.16 -9.64 -7.36
CA SER A 398 -6.31 -10.16 -8.11
C SER A 398 -6.97 -11.29 -7.35
N SER A 399 -8.30 -11.30 -7.29
CA SER A 399 -9.06 -12.48 -6.88
C SER A 399 -10.15 -12.79 -7.88
N PHE A 400 -10.26 -14.07 -8.22
CA PHE A 400 -11.27 -14.63 -9.11
C PHE A 400 -12.03 -15.71 -8.35
N GLU A 401 -13.35 -15.64 -8.38
CA GLU A 401 -14.22 -16.70 -7.86
C GLU A 401 -15.11 -17.20 -9.00
N ILE A 402 -15.03 -18.50 -9.26
CA ILE A 402 -15.61 -19.14 -10.45
C ILE A 402 -16.59 -20.20 -10.02
N LEU A 403 -17.78 -20.15 -10.61
CA LEU A 403 -18.75 -21.23 -10.60
C LEU A 403 -18.82 -21.80 -12.02
N PRO A 404 -18.22 -22.97 -12.29
CA PRO A 404 -18.27 -23.59 -13.61
C PRO A 404 -19.71 -24.07 -13.90
N ASN A 405 -20.06 -24.15 -15.18
CA ASN A 405 -21.36 -24.69 -15.58
C ASN A 405 -21.44 -26.23 -15.40
N THR A 406 -20.30 -26.91 -15.47
CA THR A 406 -20.20 -28.37 -15.33
C THR A 406 -20.08 -28.81 -13.87
N LYS A 407 -20.56 -30.02 -13.56
CA LYS A 407 -20.30 -30.68 -12.27
C LYS A 407 -18.86 -31.17 -12.26
N ILE A 408 -17.99 -30.43 -11.59
CA ILE A 408 -16.60 -30.86 -11.42
C ILE A 408 -16.49 -31.56 -10.06
N GLN A 409 -16.07 -32.83 -10.07
CA GLN A 409 -15.70 -33.52 -8.84
C GLN A 409 -14.39 -32.90 -8.33
N MET A 410 -14.48 -31.97 -7.37
CA MET A 410 -13.33 -31.24 -6.83
C MET A 410 -12.29 -32.12 -6.12
N LEU A 411 -12.58 -33.41 -5.92
CA LEU A 411 -11.68 -34.38 -5.28
C LEU A 411 -10.59 -34.91 -6.23
N ASP A 412 -10.80 -34.86 -7.56
CA ASP A 412 -9.78 -35.21 -8.53
C ASP A 412 -9.10 -33.95 -9.08
N ARG A 413 -7.83 -33.78 -8.70
CA ARG A 413 -7.02 -32.58 -8.94
C ARG A 413 -6.76 -32.34 -10.42
N LYS A 414 -6.72 -33.42 -11.22
CA LYS A 414 -6.42 -33.35 -12.66
C LYS A 414 -7.69 -33.23 -13.49
N SER A 415 -8.81 -33.80 -13.04
CA SER A 415 -10.07 -33.76 -13.77
C SER A 415 -10.58 -32.33 -14.00
N ILE A 416 -10.26 -31.39 -13.09
CA ILE A 416 -10.58 -29.96 -13.24
C ILE A 416 -9.94 -29.38 -14.53
N LEU A 417 -8.78 -29.88 -14.95
CA LEU A 417 -7.97 -29.34 -16.06
C LEU A 417 -7.92 -30.27 -17.28
N GLU A 418 -8.77 -31.31 -17.32
CA GLU A 418 -8.95 -32.16 -18.50
C GLU A 418 -9.65 -31.42 -19.64
N ASP A 419 -10.57 -30.52 -19.31
CA ASP A 419 -11.17 -29.61 -20.29
C ASP A 419 -10.15 -28.55 -20.73
N LEU A 420 -9.84 -28.51 -22.03
CA LEU A 420 -8.82 -27.63 -22.60
C LEU A 420 -9.19 -26.14 -22.47
N ASN A 421 -10.48 -25.80 -22.54
CA ASN A 421 -10.94 -24.42 -22.40
C ASN A 421 -10.83 -23.99 -20.94
N PHE A 422 -11.23 -24.85 -20.01
CA PHE A 422 -11.07 -24.61 -18.58
C PHE A 422 -9.61 -24.50 -18.18
N LYS A 423 -8.75 -25.39 -18.70
CA LYS A 423 -7.29 -25.31 -18.54
C LYS A 423 -6.74 -23.98 -19.03
N ALA A 424 -7.07 -23.57 -20.25
CA ALA A 424 -6.60 -22.30 -20.81
C ALA A 424 -7.08 -21.10 -19.98
N PHE A 425 -8.35 -21.10 -19.56
CA PHE A 425 -8.94 -20.05 -18.74
C PHE A 425 -8.33 -19.98 -17.34
N PHE A 426 -8.12 -21.13 -16.69
CA PHE A 426 -7.47 -21.23 -15.39
C PHE A 426 -6.05 -20.67 -15.45
N LEU A 427 -5.26 -21.07 -16.46
CA LEU A 427 -3.92 -20.54 -16.66
C LEU A 427 -3.93 -19.02 -16.88
N LEU A 428 -4.93 -18.50 -17.61
CA LEU A 428 -5.07 -17.07 -17.90
C LEU A 428 -5.22 -16.23 -16.63
N ILE A 429 -6.00 -16.71 -15.66
CA ILE A 429 -6.30 -15.99 -14.42
C ILE A 429 -5.28 -16.25 -13.30
N ALA A 430 -4.75 -17.48 -13.21
CA ALA A 430 -3.81 -17.89 -12.17
C ALA A 430 -2.38 -17.44 -12.51
N PHE A 431 -2.01 -17.50 -13.78
CA PHE A 431 -0.68 -17.17 -14.30
C PHE A 431 -0.76 -16.17 -15.48
N PRO A 432 -1.29 -14.95 -15.24
CA PRO A 432 -1.47 -13.95 -16.28
C PRO A 432 -0.16 -13.52 -16.96
N GLU A 433 0.99 -13.76 -16.33
CA GLU A 433 2.33 -13.53 -16.88
C GLU A 433 2.57 -14.35 -18.15
N LEU A 434 2.06 -15.58 -18.22
CA LEU A 434 2.23 -16.49 -19.37
C LEU A 434 1.64 -15.90 -20.64
N TYR A 435 0.56 -15.16 -20.49
CA TYR A 435 -0.14 -14.50 -21.57
C TYR A 435 0.25 -13.04 -21.69
N SER A 436 1.27 -12.57 -20.96
CA SER A 436 1.69 -11.17 -20.96
C SER A 436 0.54 -10.18 -20.66
N ILE A 437 -0.41 -10.58 -19.80
CA ILE A 437 -1.52 -9.74 -19.34
C ILE A 437 -1.43 -9.37 -17.86
N SER A 438 -0.34 -9.75 -17.18
CA SER A 438 -0.08 -9.36 -15.80
C SER A 438 0.08 -7.84 -15.67
N PRO A 439 -0.51 -7.19 -14.64
CA PRO A 439 -0.40 -5.75 -14.45
C PRO A 439 1.05 -5.28 -14.18
N ASN A 440 1.92 -6.20 -13.75
CA ASN A 440 3.32 -5.91 -13.44
C ASN A 440 4.25 -6.02 -14.66
N ASN A 441 3.76 -6.58 -15.78
CA ASN A 441 4.57 -6.71 -16.99
C ASN A 441 4.85 -5.35 -17.63
N SER A 442 6.06 -5.14 -18.14
CA SER A 442 6.43 -3.90 -18.84
C SER A 442 5.54 -3.62 -20.06
N THR A 443 5.03 -4.66 -20.72
CA THR A 443 4.04 -4.52 -21.78
C THR A 443 2.88 -5.50 -21.67
N LEU A 444 1.65 -4.99 -21.75
CA LEU A 444 0.44 -5.74 -22.04
C LEU A 444 0.38 -6.11 -23.53
N ILE A 445 0.08 -7.36 -23.88
CA ILE A 445 -0.14 -7.75 -25.29
C ILE A 445 -1.47 -7.23 -25.83
N GLU A 446 -1.64 -7.24 -27.15
CA GLU A 446 -2.90 -6.88 -27.83
C GLU A 446 -3.92 -8.04 -27.77
N TYR A 447 -5.22 -7.74 -27.75
CA TYR A 447 -6.27 -8.75 -27.62
C TYR A 447 -6.18 -9.88 -28.66
N ARG A 448 -5.89 -9.54 -29.93
CA ARG A 448 -5.69 -10.56 -30.96
C ARG A 448 -4.51 -11.50 -30.66
N GLN A 449 -3.43 -10.98 -30.07
CA GLN A 449 -2.28 -11.79 -29.69
C GLN A 449 -2.62 -12.69 -28.51
N LEU A 450 -3.48 -12.23 -27.60
CA LEU A 450 -3.97 -13.05 -26.50
C LEU A 450 -4.73 -14.26 -27.01
N LEU A 451 -5.67 -14.07 -27.94
CA LEU A 451 -6.43 -15.17 -28.53
C LEU A 451 -5.51 -16.21 -29.19
N ASN A 452 -4.52 -15.78 -29.97
CA ASN A 452 -3.52 -16.69 -30.55
C ASN A 452 -2.70 -17.43 -29.48
N SER A 453 -2.43 -16.79 -28.34
CA SER A 453 -1.68 -17.37 -27.24
C SER A 453 -2.51 -18.41 -26.48
N LEU A 454 -3.81 -18.18 -26.32
CA LEU A 454 -4.75 -19.15 -25.73
C LEU A 454 -4.89 -20.41 -26.62
N ASP A 455 -4.99 -20.25 -27.93
CA ASP A 455 -5.06 -21.38 -28.86
C ASP A 455 -3.77 -22.22 -28.82
N SER A 456 -2.61 -21.57 -28.68
CA SER A 456 -1.32 -22.25 -28.66
C SER A 456 -0.95 -22.85 -27.29
N SER A 457 -1.44 -22.29 -26.18
CA SER A 457 -1.09 -22.74 -24.82
C SER A 457 -1.71 -24.09 -24.44
N GLN A 458 -2.77 -24.51 -25.13
CA GLN A 458 -3.46 -25.80 -24.89
C GLN A 458 -2.53 -27.01 -25.05
N ASN A 459 -1.47 -26.89 -25.88
CA ASN A 459 -0.55 -27.99 -26.22
C ASN A 459 0.94 -27.73 -25.85
N MET A 460 1.24 -26.71 -25.05
CA MET A 460 2.64 -26.40 -24.69
C MET A 460 3.19 -27.31 -23.58
N SER A 461 4.46 -27.71 -23.69
CA SER A 461 5.15 -28.51 -22.66
C SER A 461 5.22 -27.79 -21.31
N PHE A 462 5.42 -26.47 -21.33
CA PHE A 462 5.50 -25.66 -20.11
C PHE A 462 4.15 -25.52 -19.40
N SER A 463 3.03 -25.40 -20.13
CA SER A 463 1.70 -25.39 -19.50
C SER A 463 1.39 -26.74 -18.85
N ASN A 464 1.85 -27.85 -19.43
CA ASN A 464 1.76 -29.16 -18.81
C ASN A 464 2.62 -29.26 -17.54
N SER A 465 3.82 -28.67 -17.51
CA SER A 465 4.66 -28.65 -16.31
C SER A 465 4.04 -27.88 -15.14
N ILE A 466 3.40 -26.72 -15.40
CA ILE A 466 2.66 -25.99 -14.35
C ILE A 466 1.53 -26.85 -13.77
N ILE A 467 0.87 -27.65 -14.61
CA ILE A 467 -0.23 -28.52 -14.20
C ILE A 467 0.29 -29.75 -13.44
N GLU A 468 1.44 -30.28 -13.85
CA GLU A 468 2.12 -31.35 -13.11
C GLU A 468 2.51 -30.91 -11.70
N ASN A 469 2.83 -29.62 -11.52
CA ASN A 469 3.16 -29.00 -10.24
C ASN A 469 1.99 -28.21 -9.63
N LEU A 470 0.74 -28.47 -10.03
CA LEU A 470 -0.44 -27.72 -9.55
C LEU A 470 -0.57 -27.75 -8.01
N ASP A 471 -0.15 -28.85 -7.39
CA ASP A 471 -0.13 -29.03 -5.94
C ASP A 471 0.69 -27.95 -5.22
N ASP A 472 1.72 -27.40 -5.88
CA ASP A 472 2.54 -26.31 -5.35
C ASP A 472 1.79 -24.99 -5.27
N TYR A 473 0.60 -24.87 -5.88
CA TYR A 473 -0.23 -23.66 -5.84
C TYR A 473 -1.55 -23.84 -5.09
N ILE A 474 -1.98 -25.10 -4.88
CA ILE A 474 -3.19 -25.41 -4.10
C ILE A 474 -3.00 -24.95 -2.64
N THR A 475 -4.01 -24.25 -2.13
CA THR A 475 -4.07 -23.76 -0.74
C THR A 475 -5.04 -24.59 0.09
N GLU A 476 -6.29 -24.67 -0.36
CA GLU A 476 -7.35 -25.47 0.27
C GLU A 476 -8.12 -26.22 -0.82
N ILE A 477 -8.49 -27.47 -0.51
CA ILE A 477 -9.32 -28.31 -1.38
C ILE A 477 -10.28 -29.11 -0.52
N ASN A 478 -11.56 -29.10 -0.88
CA ASN A 478 -12.59 -29.96 -0.32
C ASN A 478 -13.64 -30.25 -1.39
N TYR A 479 -14.74 -30.89 -1.01
CA TYR A 479 -15.81 -31.24 -1.94
C TYR A 479 -16.45 -30.01 -2.63
N ASP A 480 -16.40 -28.86 -1.97
CA ASP A 480 -17.19 -27.69 -2.33
C ASP A 480 -16.40 -26.59 -3.01
N TYR A 481 -15.09 -26.55 -2.79
CA TYR A 481 -14.21 -25.64 -3.51
C TYR A 481 -12.76 -26.13 -3.54
N ALA A 482 -12.05 -25.65 -4.55
CA ALA A 482 -10.61 -25.67 -4.64
C ALA A 482 -10.10 -24.22 -4.72
N SER A 483 -8.96 -23.96 -4.11
CA SER A 483 -8.38 -22.62 -4.05
C SER A 483 -6.89 -22.63 -4.34
N PHE A 484 -6.44 -21.61 -5.06
CA PHE A 484 -5.09 -21.48 -5.57
C PHE A 484 -4.58 -20.08 -5.26
N VAL A 485 -3.33 -20.01 -4.82
CA VAL A 485 -2.61 -18.77 -4.56
C VAL A 485 -1.36 -18.76 -5.44
N THR A 486 -1.20 -17.69 -6.20
CA THR A 486 0.04 -17.37 -6.93
C THR A 486 0.52 -16.00 -6.47
N THR A 487 1.69 -15.57 -6.93
CA THR A 487 2.27 -14.27 -6.56
C THR A 487 1.31 -13.09 -6.75
N ASN A 488 0.49 -13.10 -7.82
CA ASN A 488 -0.33 -11.95 -8.21
C ASN A 488 -1.85 -12.22 -8.22
N SER A 489 -2.26 -13.48 -8.01
CA SER A 489 -3.66 -13.91 -8.16
C SER A 489 -4.10 -14.92 -7.10
N ILE A 490 -5.36 -14.81 -6.72
CA ILE A 490 -6.09 -15.76 -5.90
C ILE A 490 -7.23 -16.30 -6.77
N VAL A 491 -7.33 -17.62 -6.89
CA VAL A 491 -8.40 -18.27 -7.66
C VAL A 491 -9.18 -19.19 -6.73
N ILE A 492 -10.50 -19.01 -6.66
CA ILE A 492 -11.43 -19.84 -5.90
C ILE A 492 -12.38 -20.49 -6.90
N LEU A 493 -12.24 -21.80 -7.08
CA LEU A 493 -13.14 -22.60 -7.90
C LEU A 493 -14.20 -23.24 -7.00
N LYS A 494 -15.47 -22.90 -7.19
CA LYS A 494 -16.58 -23.45 -6.42
C LYS A 494 -17.25 -24.61 -7.16
N ASN A 495 -17.72 -25.59 -6.41
CA ASN A 495 -18.55 -26.66 -6.93
C ASN A 495 -20.00 -26.16 -7.10
N ASN A 496 -20.61 -26.48 -8.25
CA ASN A 496 -22.00 -26.12 -8.57
C ASN A 496 -23.03 -26.93 -7.76
N ASP A 497 -22.64 -28.11 -7.25
CA ASP A 497 -23.43 -28.96 -6.35
C ASP A 497 -22.71 -29.14 -5.00
N PRO A 498 -22.81 -28.20 -4.05
CA PRO A 498 -22.19 -28.36 -2.73
C PRO A 498 -22.88 -29.47 -1.92
N VAL A 499 -22.11 -30.25 -1.14
CA VAL A 499 -22.64 -31.22 -0.19
C VAL A 499 -22.43 -30.67 1.22
N SER A 500 -23.51 -30.54 1.98
CA SER A 500 -23.43 -30.41 3.44
C SER A 500 -23.71 -31.76 4.08
N VAL A 501 -23.12 -32.02 5.24
CA VAL A 501 -23.36 -33.24 6.02
C VAL A 501 -24.06 -32.81 7.30
N ASP A 502 -25.32 -33.19 7.45
CA ASP A 502 -26.04 -33.03 8.72
C ASP A 502 -25.56 -34.11 9.69
N VAL A 503 -24.62 -33.72 10.55
CA VAL A 503 -23.98 -34.61 11.54
C VAL A 503 -24.98 -35.07 12.61
N GLN A 504 -26.11 -34.36 12.81
CA GLN A 504 -27.06 -34.72 13.87
C GLN A 504 -27.96 -35.92 13.52
N ASN A 505 -28.13 -36.22 12.23
CA ASN A 505 -29.09 -37.24 11.77
C ASN A 505 -28.49 -38.42 11.00
N ASN A 506 -27.15 -38.53 10.89
CA ASN A 506 -26.47 -39.54 10.07
C ASN A 506 -27.02 -39.65 8.62
N LYS A 507 -27.61 -38.56 8.11
CA LYS A 507 -28.11 -38.44 6.74
C LYS A 507 -27.29 -37.37 6.03
N ILE A 508 -26.72 -37.74 4.89
CA ILE A 508 -26.12 -36.78 3.96
C ILE A 508 -27.29 -36.01 3.35
N LEU A 509 -27.63 -34.86 3.93
CA LEU A 509 -28.60 -33.92 3.40
C LEU A 509 -27.83 -32.91 2.55
N VAL A 510 -28.01 -32.94 1.24
CA VAL A 510 -27.49 -31.91 0.32
C VAL A 510 -28.23 -30.60 0.61
N VAL A 511 -27.70 -29.78 1.54
CA VAL A 511 -28.15 -28.39 1.72
C VAL A 511 -27.18 -27.49 0.98
N LYS A 512 -27.70 -26.72 0.01
CA LYS A 512 -26.96 -25.62 -0.60
C LYS A 512 -26.57 -24.63 0.51
N ASP A 513 -25.30 -24.63 0.90
CA ASP A 513 -24.76 -23.59 1.75
C ASP A 513 -24.53 -22.33 0.91
N GLU A 514 -25.52 -21.45 0.91
CA GLU A 514 -25.49 -20.16 0.20
C GLU A 514 -24.42 -19.20 0.75
N ASN A 515 -23.77 -19.51 1.88
CA ASN A 515 -22.91 -18.61 2.62
C ASN A 515 -21.49 -19.15 2.89
N ARG A 516 -20.91 -19.95 1.99
CA ARG A 516 -19.46 -20.23 2.04
C ARG A 516 -18.65 -18.97 1.70
N ARG A 517 -18.40 -18.16 2.73
CA ARG A 517 -17.63 -16.90 2.72
C ARG A 517 -16.13 -17.13 2.58
N VAL A 518 -15.71 -18.07 1.73
CA VAL A 518 -14.30 -18.44 1.50
C VAL A 518 -13.44 -17.21 1.19
N TYR A 519 -13.92 -16.33 0.31
CA TYR A 519 -13.21 -15.11 -0.08
C TYR A 519 -12.82 -14.21 1.11
N ASN A 520 -13.62 -14.15 2.18
CA ASN A 520 -13.30 -13.28 3.32
C ASN A 520 -11.97 -13.68 3.99
N ASN A 521 -11.69 -14.97 4.09
CA ASN A 521 -10.44 -15.46 4.65
C ASN A 521 -9.25 -15.01 3.80
N TYR A 522 -9.35 -15.14 2.48
CA TYR A 522 -8.35 -14.66 1.54
C TYR A 522 -8.16 -13.14 1.59
N PHE A 523 -9.25 -12.38 1.71
CA PHE A 523 -9.17 -10.93 1.82
C PHE A 523 -8.40 -10.51 3.07
N TRP A 524 -8.70 -11.12 4.23
CA TRP A 524 -7.94 -10.88 5.46
C TRP A 524 -6.49 -11.36 5.39
N SER A 525 -6.21 -12.49 4.74
CA SER A 525 -4.83 -12.96 4.50
C SER A 525 -4.03 -11.96 3.66
N VAL A 526 -4.63 -11.40 2.61
CA VAL A 526 -4.00 -10.35 1.79
C VAL A 526 -3.72 -9.10 2.62
N ILE A 527 -4.70 -8.62 3.41
CA ILE A 527 -4.51 -7.47 4.30
C ILE A 527 -3.34 -7.70 5.26
N TYR A 528 -3.32 -8.86 5.92
CA TYR A 528 -2.26 -9.24 6.86
C TYR A 528 -0.89 -9.23 6.19
N LEU A 529 -0.73 -9.97 5.08
CA LEU A 529 0.57 -10.11 4.42
C LEU A 529 1.05 -8.80 3.80
N GLN A 530 0.18 -8.06 3.12
CA GLN A 530 0.54 -6.83 2.42
C GLN A 530 0.89 -5.70 3.40
N SER A 531 0.29 -5.69 4.60
CA SER A 531 0.70 -4.75 5.65
C SER A 531 2.15 -4.98 6.08
N LYS A 532 2.57 -6.24 6.25
CA LYS A 532 3.94 -6.62 6.60
C LYS A 532 4.94 -6.37 5.46
N ILE A 533 4.57 -6.68 4.21
CA ILE A 533 5.38 -6.34 3.02
C ILE A 533 5.62 -4.83 2.97
N SER A 534 4.55 -4.04 3.13
CA SER A 534 4.61 -2.58 3.06
C SER A 534 5.50 -2.00 4.15
N GLU A 535 5.40 -2.52 5.37
CA GLU A 535 6.28 -2.11 6.46
C GLU A 535 7.74 -2.47 6.19
N LYS A 536 8.01 -3.70 5.75
CA LYS A 536 9.38 -4.10 5.38
C LYS A 536 9.96 -3.16 4.34
N ASN A 537 9.19 -2.85 3.29
CA ASN A 537 9.61 -1.93 2.23
C ASN A 537 9.84 -0.50 2.77
N HIS A 538 9.01 -0.03 3.70
CA HIS A 538 9.19 1.27 4.33
C HIS A 538 10.46 1.32 5.19
N ILE A 539 10.72 0.29 6.01
CA ILE A 539 11.96 0.18 6.80
C ILE A 539 13.16 0.17 5.87
N GLU A 540 13.11 -0.63 4.79
CA GLU A 540 14.18 -0.69 3.79
C GLU A 540 14.46 0.68 3.16
N PHE A 541 13.41 1.42 2.78
CA PHE A 541 13.52 2.76 2.23
C PHE A 541 14.15 3.75 3.23
N GLU A 542 13.63 3.80 4.46
CA GLU A 542 14.16 4.65 5.55
C GLU A 542 15.64 4.39 5.80
N ILE A 543 16.03 3.11 5.86
CA ILE A 543 17.42 2.70 6.06
C ILE A 543 18.30 3.14 4.89
N ASN A 544 17.87 2.92 3.65
CA ASN A 544 18.63 3.35 2.47
C ASN A 544 18.80 4.88 2.45
N ARG A 545 17.77 5.65 2.84
CA ARG A 545 17.84 7.10 3.00
C ARG A 545 18.85 7.51 4.07
N ILE A 546 18.83 6.86 5.23
CA ILE A 546 19.72 7.16 6.35
C ILE A 546 21.18 6.82 6.02
N LEU A 547 21.42 5.69 5.33
CA LEU A 547 22.75 5.29 4.88
C LEU A 547 23.40 6.42 4.07
N ASN A 548 22.64 7.06 3.19
CA ASN A 548 23.08 8.14 2.30
C ASN A 548 23.14 9.54 2.95
N SER A 549 22.85 9.67 4.24
CA SER A 549 22.76 10.97 4.94
C SER A 549 23.84 11.17 6.02
N ASP A 550 24.12 12.41 6.42
CA ASP A 550 25.05 12.75 7.51
C ASP A 550 24.37 12.73 8.91
N ILE A 551 23.42 11.83 9.15
CA ILE A 551 22.70 11.75 10.43
C ILE A 551 23.63 11.23 11.53
N LYS A 552 23.69 11.93 12.69
CA LYS A 552 24.56 11.56 13.83
C LYS A 552 24.14 10.31 14.60
N TYR A 553 22.87 9.90 14.51
CA TYR A 553 22.28 8.82 15.34
C TYR A 553 21.94 7.55 14.56
N LYS A 554 22.68 7.24 13.47
CA LYS A 554 22.41 6.05 12.62
C LYS A 554 22.28 4.74 13.41
N SER A 555 23.14 4.54 14.42
CA SER A 555 23.13 3.30 15.20
C SER A 555 21.86 3.11 16.04
N PHE A 556 21.25 4.19 16.54
CA PHE A 556 19.98 4.11 17.27
C PHE A 556 18.85 3.73 16.30
N ILE A 557 18.77 4.42 15.16
CA ILE A 557 17.74 4.16 14.15
C ILE A 557 17.87 2.73 13.58
N PHE A 558 19.09 2.23 13.40
CA PHE A 558 19.30 0.85 12.95
C PHE A 558 18.87 -0.18 13.98
N LYS A 559 19.02 0.10 15.29
CA LYS A 559 18.51 -0.80 16.34
C LYS A 559 16.98 -0.83 16.35
N GLU A 560 16.34 0.32 16.22
CA GLU A 560 14.89 0.44 16.13
C GLU A 560 14.35 -0.27 14.88
N ALA A 561 14.99 -0.08 13.73
CA ALA A 561 14.65 -0.79 12.49
C ALA A 561 14.81 -2.31 12.59
N ILE A 562 15.86 -2.80 13.28
CA ILE A 562 16.02 -4.23 13.55
C ILE A 562 14.89 -4.74 14.42
N GLN A 563 14.53 -4.02 15.49
CA GLN A 563 13.42 -4.41 16.36
C GLN A 563 12.11 -4.50 15.58
N ASN A 564 11.80 -3.48 14.77
CA ASN A 564 10.59 -3.46 13.94
C ASN A 564 10.58 -4.62 12.91
N LEU A 565 11.75 -5.01 12.38
CA LEU A 565 11.86 -6.17 11.48
C LEU A 565 11.70 -7.51 12.21
N ASP A 566 12.19 -7.60 13.44
CA ASP A 566 12.03 -8.79 14.27
C ASP A 566 10.55 -8.94 14.68
N ASP A 567 9.84 -7.84 14.97
CA ASP A 567 8.39 -7.80 15.24
C ASP A 567 7.54 -8.15 14.00
N LEU A 568 8.11 -7.98 12.79
CA LEU A 568 7.46 -8.36 11.54
C LEU A 568 7.49 -9.85 11.26
N GLN A 569 8.35 -10.62 11.92
CA GLN A 569 8.46 -12.07 11.70
C GLN A 569 7.14 -12.78 12.03
N PHE A 570 6.87 -13.89 11.33
CA PHE A 570 5.67 -14.68 11.59
C PHE A 570 5.88 -15.54 12.84
N ASP A 571 5.08 -15.29 13.87
CA ASP A 571 4.82 -16.32 14.86
C ASP A 571 3.76 -17.28 14.32
N TRP A 572 4.21 -18.48 13.91
CA TRP A 572 3.32 -19.50 13.38
C TRP A 572 2.45 -20.17 14.47
N TYR A 573 2.63 -19.81 15.75
CA TYR A 573 1.75 -20.18 16.86
C TYR A 573 0.61 -19.18 17.10
N ASP A 574 0.68 -17.99 16.51
CA ASP A 574 -0.29 -16.91 16.74
C ASP A 574 -1.56 -17.01 15.89
N HIS A 575 -2.59 -16.31 16.37
CA HIS A 575 -3.84 -16.13 15.65
C HIS A 575 -3.71 -14.96 14.68
N PHE A 576 -3.79 -15.24 13.37
CA PHE A 576 -3.74 -14.23 12.31
C PHE A 576 -4.98 -13.32 12.36
N TYR A 577 -4.87 -12.22 13.11
CA TYR A 577 -6.00 -11.38 13.52
C TYR A 577 -7.14 -12.19 14.13
N GLY A 578 -6.89 -13.27 14.89
CA GLY A 578 -7.96 -14.10 15.44
C GLY A 578 -8.68 -15.01 14.43
N LEU A 579 -8.18 -15.16 13.20
CA LEU A 579 -8.83 -15.93 12.13
C LEU A 579 -8.07 -17.24 11.83
N PRO A 580 -8.76 -18.33 11.45
CA PRO A 580 -8.14 -19.61 11.09
C PRO A 580 -7.56 -19.58 9.67
N ILE A 581 -6.70 -18.60 9.36
CA ILE A 581 -6.16 -18.35 8.00
C ILE A 581 -4.68 -18.70 7.85
N LYS A 582 -4.12 -19.44 8.81
CA LYS A 582 -2.70 -19.83 8.84
C LYS A 582 -2.23 -20.49 7.55
N ASN A 583 -2.98 -21.48 7.06
CA ASN A 583 -2.60 -22.22 5.84
C ASN A 583 -2.53 -21.31 4.62
N ILE A 584 -3.48 -20.36 4.51
CA ILE A 584 -3.51 -19.38 3.42
C ILE A 584 -2.28 -18.47 3.49
N ILE A 585 -1.95 -17.97 4.69
CA ILE A 585 -0.81 -17.07 4.89
C ILE A 585 0.52 -17.79 4.65
N GLN A 586 0.67 -19.04 5.11
CA GLN A 586 1.85 -19.85 4.81
C GLN A 586 2.05 -20.02 3.30
N LYS A 587 0.96 -20.27 2.57
CA LYS A 587 1.03 -20.38 1.12
C LYS A 587 1.44 -19.07 0.46
N MET A 588 0.82 -17.97 0.84
CA MET A 588 1.17 -16.66 0.28
C MET A 588 2.60 -16.23 0.64
N ASP A 589 3.11 -16.54 1.84
CA ASP A 589 4.50 -16.27 2.23
C ASP A 589 5.48 -17.11 1.40
N ASN A 590 5.20 -18.40 1.15
CA ASN A 590 6.05 -19.23 0.30
C ASN A 590 6.18 -18.66 -1.12
N GLU A 591 5.08 -18.14 -1.69
CA GLU A 591 5.08 -17.51 -3.02
C GLU A 591 5.78 -16.14 -3.03
N ASN A 592 5.63 -15.34 -1.98
CA ASN A 592 6.20 -13.98 -1.90
C ASN A 592 7.61 -13.93 -1.29
N ASN A 593 8.03 -15.00 -0.64
CA ASN A 593 9.29 -15.13 0.08
C ASN A 593 9.53 -14.02 1.14
N LEU A 594 8.45 -13.55 1.79
CA LEU A 594 8.51 -12.39 2.68
C LEU A 594 9.41 -12.66 3.89
N LYS A 595 9.24 -13.81 4.55
CA LYS A 595 10.07 -14.18 5.72
C LYS A 595 11.57 -14.11 5.42
N ASN A 596 12.01 -14.78 4.35
CA ASN A 596 13.43 -14.76 3.98
C ASN A 596 13.90 -13.35 3.60
N SER A 597 13.03 -12.55 2.97
CA SER A 597 13.37 -11.15 2.64
C SER A 597 13.57 -10.27 3.88
N ILE A 598 12.78 -10.47 4.94
CA ILE A 598 12.94 -9.80 6.25
C ILE A 598 14.28 -10.22 6.87
N ASP A 599 14.59 -11.51 6.89
CA ASP A 599 15.82 -12.04 7.48
C ASP A 599 17.09 -11.50 6.77
N ILE A 600 17.05 -11.42 5.44
CA ILE A 600 18.12 -10.82 4.62
C ILE A 600 18.29 -9.34 4.95
N LEU A 601 17.19 -8.58 5.04
CA LEU A 601 17.23 -7.15 5.36
C LEU A 601 17.74 -6.90 6.79
N SER A 602 17.24 -7.65 7.77
CA SER A 602 17.69 -7.59 9.17
C SER A 602 19.19 -7.87 9.27
N SER A 603 19.68 -8.91 8.57
CA SER A 603 21.10 -9.25 8.50
C SER A 603 21.95 -8.14 7.84
N LYS A 604 21.44 -7.53 6.76
CA LYS A 604 22.10 -6.40 6.09
C LYS A 604 22.23 -5.21 7.04
N ILE A 605 21.16 -4.83 7.75
CA ILE A 605 21.17 -3.71 8.70
C ILE A 605 22.10 -4.01 9.89
N LYS A 606 22.09 -5.24 10.42
CA LYS A 606 23.00 -5.68 11.49
C LYS A 606 24.46 -5.49 11.09
N LYS A 607 24.84 -5.93 9.88
CA LYS A 607 26.20 -5.77 9.35
C LYS A 607 26.60 -4.29 9.23
N GLU A 608 25.74 -3.45 8.64
CA GLU A 608 25.99 -2.00 8.50
C GLU A 608 26.14 -1.31 9.87
N ASN A 609 25.31 -1.69 10.86
CA ASN A 609 25.40 -1.16 12.22
C ASN A 609 26.75 -1.51 12.89
N GLU A 610 27.26 -2.71 12.68
CA GLU A 610 28.57 -3.12 13.18
C GLU A 610 29.72 -2.34 12.53
N GLU A 611 29.66 -2.10 11.22
CA GLU A 611 30.67 -1.32 10.50
C GLU A 611 30.71 0.14 10.99
N ILE A 612 29.55 0.75 11.23
CA ILE A 612 29.44 2.10 11.82
C ILE A 612 30.05 2.11 13.23
N LYS A 613 29.69 1.15 14.10
CA LYS A 613 30.23 1.05 15.46
C LYS A 613 31.75 0.95 15.47
N ARG A 614 32.32 0.06 14.64
CA ARG A 614 33.78 -0.09 14.48
C ARG A 614 34.43 1.21 14.01
N THR A 615 33.77 1.97 13.13
CA THR A 615 34.29 3.25 12.64
C THR A 615 34.27 4.32 13.73
N THR A 616 33.18 4.41 14.53
CA THR A 616 33.13 5.30 15.69
C THR A 616 34.17 4.94 16.75
N GLU A 617 34.35 3.66 17.08
CA GLU A 617 35.38 3.19 18.00
C GLU A 617 36.79 3.59 17.52
N ARG A 618 37.10 3.36 16.25
CA ARG A 618 38.36 3.81 15.63
C ARG A 618 38.57 5.31 15.75
N ASN A 619 37.52 6.11 15.55
CA ASN A 619 37.60 7.57 15.71
C ASN A 619 37.83 7.97 17.17
N TYR A 620 37.17 7.34 18.14
CA TYR A 620 37.39 7.59 19.58
C TYR A 620 38.80 7.18 20.02
N ILE A 621 39.30 6.03 19.59
CA ILE A 621 40.67 5.59 19.85
C ILE A 621 41.67 6.60 19.25
N THR A 622 41.41 7.09 18.04
CA THR A 622 42.25 8.11 17.40
C THR A 622 42.22 9.41 18.20
N LEU A 623 41.06 9.86 18.67
CA LEU A 623 40.92 11.06 19.48
C LEU A 623 41.63 10.91 20.83
N ALA A 624 41.45 9.77 21.50
CA ALA A 624 42.13 9.45 22.75
C ALA A 624 43.66 9.44 22.58
N PHE A 625 44.15 8.88 21.47
CA PHE A 625 45.58 8.94 21.13
C PHE A 625 46.06 10.37 20.94
N VAL A 626 45.31 11.22 20.22
CA VAL A 626 45.65 12.64 20.04
C VAL A 626 45.68 13.39 21.38
N ILE A 627 44.70 13.15 22.25
CA ILE A 627 44.64 13.76 23.59
C ILE A 627 45.81 13.29 24.44
N ALA A 628 46.14 12.00 24.43
CA ALA A 628 47.28 11.46 25.17
C ALA A 628 48.62 12.07 24.70
N VAL A 629 48.78 12.26 23.38
CA VAL A 629 49.96 12.96 22.82
C VAL A 629 50.01 14.42 23.27
N LEU A 630 48.88 15.13 23.31
CA LEU A 630 48.82 16.51 23.80
C LEU A 630 49.13 16.61 25.30
N ILE A 631 48.61 15.69 26.12
CA ILE A 631 48.93 15.63 27.56
C ILE A 631 50.42 15.36 27.76
N GLY A 632 50.97 14.35 27.08
CA GLY A 632 52.40 14.05 27.14
C GLY A 632 53.27 15.23 26.67
N PHE A 633 52.78 16.02 25.70
CA PHE A 633 53.42 17.27 25.28
C PHE A 633 53.41 18.34 26.37
N PHE A 634 52.28 18.56 27.04
CA PHE A 634 52.20 19.51 28.16
C PHE A 634 53.09 19.07 29.33
N ASP A 635 53.07 17.79 29.70
CA ASP A 635 53.91 17.25 30.77
C ASP A 635 55.40 17.40 30.44
N PHE A 636 55.79 17.12 29.20
CA PHE A 636 57.17 17.32 28.73
C PHE A 636 57.60 18.79 28.81
N ILE A 637 56.76 19.73 28.35
CA ILE A 637 57.06 21.17 28.45
C ILE A 637 57.16 21.60 29.92
N SER A 638 56.21 21.21 30.77
CA SER A 638 56.23 21.55 32.19
C SER A 638 57.47 20.98 32.89
N MET A 639 57.86 19.74 32.56
CA MET A 639 59.07 19.14 33.13
C MET A 639 60.35 19.86 32.68
N VAL A 640 60.50 20.14 31.38
CA VAL A 640 61.74 20.69 30.81
C VAL A 640 61.88 22.20 31.03
N PHE A 641 60.80 22.97 30.90
CA PHE A 641 60.84 24.44 30.97
C PHE A 641 60.42 25.01 32.33
N THR A 642 59.81 24.22 33.21
CA THR A 642 59.33 24.72 34.51
C THR A 642 59.97 24.01 35.69
N ILE A 643 60.04 22.67 35.68
CA ILE A 643 60.58 21.89 36.80
C ILE A 643 62.11 21.87 36.76
N LEU A 644 62.71 21.42 35.65
CA LEU A 644 64.15 21.27 35.49
C LEU A 644 64.94 22.56 35.83
N PRO A 645 64.53 23.75 35.33
CA PRO A 645 65.24 25.01 35.60
C PRO A 645 65.09 25.50 37.04
N ASN A 646 63.97 25.18 37.71
CA ASN A 646 63.74 25.57 39.10
C ASN A 646 64.44 24.64 40.10
N THR A 647 64.65 23.37 39.75
CA THR A 647 65.37 22.40 40.59
C THR A 647 66.89 22.54 40.52
N LEU A 648 67.43 23.03 39.39
CA LEU A 648 68.87 23.21 39.20
C LEU A 648 69.21 24.71 39.31
N LYS A 649 69.75 25.14 40.46
CA LYS A 649 70.09 26.56 40.78
C LYS A 649 71.16 27.21 39.88
N SER A 650 71.56 26.59 38.78
CA SER A 650 72.59 27.08 37.85
C SER A 650 72.09 26.96 36.41
N VAL A 651 71.62 28.07 35.84
CA VAL A 651 71.12 28.21 34.45
C VAL A 651 72.25 28.05 33.40
N SER A 652 73.50 27.92 33.85
CA SER A 652 74.70 27.81 33.01
C SER A 652 75.24 26.39 32.84
N ASP A 653 74.52 25.36 33.30
CA ASP A 653 74.97 23.97 33.15
C ASP A 653 74.72 23.47 31.71
N PRO A 654 75.78 23.13 30.91
CA PRO A 654 75.64 22.70 29.52
C PRO A 654 74.76 21.44 29.35
N TYR A 655 74.61 20.61 30.38
CA TYR A 655 73.70 19.46 30.36
C TYR A 655 72.23 19.86 30.20
N ILE A 656 71.80 21.00 30.75
CA ILE A 656 70.42 21.50 30.62
C ILE A 656 70.12 21.84 29.15
N TYR A 657 71.05 22.50 28.45
CA TYR A 657 70.90 22.80 27.03
C TYR A 657 70.89 21.55 26.15
N THR A 658 71.63 20.50 26.54
CA THR A 658 71.60 19.21 25.83
C THR A 658 70.27 18.49 26.02
N PHE A 659 69.71 18.49 27.24
CA PHE A 659 68.38 17.93 27.50
C PHE A 659 67.26 18.70 26.79
N ILE A 660 67.32 20.03 26.78
CA ILE A 660 66.40 20.87 26.00
C ILE A 660 66.55 20.57 24.51
N GLY A 661 67.78 20.45 24.00
CA GLY A 661 68.06 20.14 22.59
C GLY A 661 67.53 18.77 22.16
N ILE A 662 67.81 17.71 22.93
CA ILE A 662 67.31 16.35 22.68
C ILE A 662 65.78 16.33 22.74
N GLY A 663 65.20 16.99 23.74
CA GLY A 663 63.77 17.07 23.91
C GLY A 663 63.06 17.84 22.78
N THR A 664 63.64 18.95 22.31
CA THR A 664 63.14 19.71 21.17
C THR A 664 63.26 18.92 19.85
N PHE A 665 64.30 18.10 19.72
CA PHE A 665 64.47 17.21 18.57
C PHE A 665 63.42 16.08 18.54
N ILE A 666 63.19 15.41 19.67
CA ILE A 666 62.12 14.41 19.81
C ILE A 666 60.74 15.04 19.54
N PHE A 667 60.54 16.27 19.99
CA PHE A 667 59.31 17.03 19.71
C PHE A 667 59.11 17.33 18.22
N SER A 668 60.16 17.72 17.51
CA SER A 668 60.11 17.94 16.05
C SER A 668 59.74 16.65 15.29
N ILE A 669 60.25 15.50 15.73
CA ILE A 669 59.89 14.19 15.18
C ILE A 669 58.41 13.90 15.40
N LEU A 670 57.88 14.13 16.60
CA LEU A 670 56.46 13.92 16.92
C LEU A 670 55.53 14.84 16.10
N ILE A 671 55.87 16.13 15.96
CA ILE A 671 55.12 17.04 15.07
C ILE A 671 55.17 16.56 13.63
N SER A 672 56.33 16.11 13.15
CA SER A 672 56.48 15.61 11.78
C SER A 672 55.64 14.37 11.52
N ILE A 673 55.60 13.43 12.48
CA ILE A 673 54.73 12.24 12.41
C ILE A 673 53.25 12.65 12.39
N PHE A 674 52.85 13.62 13.23
CA PHE A 674 51.48 14.14 13.28
C PHE A 674 51.08 14.86 11.99
N ALA A 675 51.96 15.71 11.45
CA ALA A 675 51.74 16.41 10.19
C ALA A 675 51.64 15.43 9.00
N LEU A 676 52.47 14.38 8.97
CA LEU A 676 52.41 13.33 7.96
C LEU A 676 51.11 12.51 8.04
N THR A 677 50.63 12.19 9.23
CA THR A 677 49.36 11.45 9.42
C THR A 677 48.15 12.31 9.05
N MET A 678 48.11 13.59 9.44
CA MET A 678 47.06 14.53 9.00
C MET A 678 47.10 14.77 7.49
N GLY A 679 48.29 14.92 6.91
CA GLY A 679 48.49 15.05 5.47
C GLY A 679 47.98 13.84 4.68
N LYS A 680 48.25 12.61 5.15
CA LYS A 680 47.70 11.36 4.59
C LYS A 680 46.17 11.30 4.67
N ARG A 681 45.58 11.77 5.78
CA ARG A 681 44.12 11.77 5.95
C ARG A 681 43.43 12.75 4.99
N LEU A 682 44.01 13.94 4.80
CA LEU A 682 43.52 14.95 3.86
C LEU A 682 43.65 14.51 2.40
N THR A 683 44.76 13.85 2.04
CA THR A 683 44.96 13.32 0.69
C THR A 683 44.03 12.15 0.38
N ASN A 684 43.78 11.24 1.32
CA ASN A 684 42.78 10.17 1.15
C ASN A 684 41.36 10.73 1.00
N LYS A 685 41.00 11.77 1.76
CA LYS A 685 39.71 12.46 1.63
C LYS A 685 39.55 13.15 0.26
N ARG A 686 40.61 13.79 -0.24
CA ARG A 686 40.64 14.37 -1.61
C ARG A 686 40.50 13.29 -2.68
N LYS A 687 41.20 12.16 -2.56
CA LYS A 687 41.11 11.04 -3.51
C LYS A 687 39.71 10.42 -3.54
N ALA A 688 39.04 10.29 -2.40
CA ALA A 688 37.65 9.81 -2.33
C ALA A 688 36.68 10.77 -3.06
N ILE A 689 36.83 12.08 -2.84
CA ILE A 689 36.03 13.12 -3.53
C ILE A 689 36.31 13.13 -5.05
N GLU A 690 37.56 12.93 -5.47
CA GLU A 690 37.91 12.82 -6.90
C GLU A 690 37.36 11.54 -7.53
N TYR A 691 37.28 10.44 -6.78
CA TYR A 691 36.70 9.17 -7.24
C TYR A 691 35.18 9.29 -7.42
N GLU A 692 34.48 9.92 -6.46
CA GLU A 692 33.04 10.25 -6.58
C GLU A 692 32.76 11.19 -7.76
N LYS A 693 33.64 12.16 -8.04
CA LYS A 693 33.51 13.05 -9.21
C LYS A 693 33.71 12.31 -10.53
N LYS A 694 34.54 11.27 -10.56
CA LYS A 694 34.78 10.44 -11.76
C LYS A 694 33.70 9.40 -12.01
N GLN A 695 32.94 8.99 -10.99
CA GLN A 695 31.77 8.12 -11.17
C GLN A 695 30.49 8.90 -11.55
N ASN A 696 30.49 10.22 -11.36
CA ASN A 696 29.38 11.13 -11.69
C ASN A 696 29.61 11.96 -12.99
N LEU A 697 30.66 11.63 -13.75
CA LEU A 697 30.87 12.00 -15.14
C LEU A 697 30.65 10.76 -16.00
#